data_AF-A0AAV6UPY4-F1
#
_entry.id   AF-A0AAV6UPY4-F1
#
_cell.length_a   1.000
_cell.length_b   1.000
_cell.length_c   1.000
_cell.angle_alpha   90.00
_cell.angle_beta   90.00
_cell.angle_gamma   90.00
#
_symmetry.space_group_name_H-M   'P 1'
#
loop_
_entity.id
_entity.type
_entity.pdbx_description
1 polymer ?
#
loop_
_entity_poly.entity_id
_entity_poly.type
_entity_poly.pdbx_seq_one_letter_code
_entity_poly.pdbx_strand_id
1 'polypeptide(L)'
;MDQELLDNLSTAVSNGRTDIVRSLLSMWESGLTSDLENSNGTGPLSTSLLTKQCNPAGTLLHLATKLDHVDIVRTLLSSGAQADLENLQGETAFDLVQSQSMTAVYIDELLKCSAKSELERIQHLVNAGVDVNSQDSPESKNTALHWAVCFGKPEAVQCLLELGASSSMVNGQGVTPLHEAVKRKNIAIIKSLLSSGADPMFKCSKGKYFDKTPLDMAEGNEEINNVFMDYVVLNSESESCNGDSPFEQSPHNHLQNLSASLQSLSTISEPSLKNASTYIPQACVHVPPFLTSPLPLITDSKLHLLWPQPQKIFQTSEDFFRLQPKLSVQIIHSSPEVSVHSIIDVWGLRSTRFKELGTDFLVENIIQSNSEFSADIVCHVNSQIFTRKESYKLIISKQNVRILCSDLPGLHYALDTLQQLLTLYQEDNTLPSLFVHDWPQMQLRAVMLDFTSGARKPTLETLKEYIKVMSLLKLNQLHCYFKYEQNNGNCLPFSNQEFIELSKFCTQHFVTLVPAIDVCANEKHITVKDCITEPAHQLLSLFSSKSIQIGPNLSKVILQEILVLKNSKIIWDMLLLPTTTQVFLCYNSITQQSCDWLQLLPLNCILIDYGYQVEHDFDNNAKTITHSGLNVCVGTGTTAWGSVAGSPETAISCIYKASAAASVHGSFGMIVADWQVRPHHPAFCFSWPGILLSLGMAWNSSVHEDYLHSRLPELLNYYVYQDSAQITGYLNVELGRLEAFLHQSVFQNLQDSPFSVSSCKSSVMHQLLVDADSVVLDNFTFELLQQVIRHVRKFELELRKADPACFQHGAVTLELKLAIDLLLFACRLCKLMIANGANPAGNTCGLAVINVGISNLPPIARTDIANKLLSVSEQFRAVWLSRNQNSGLQASLSIFNSLLAKLIPENDESLYDIDRNSPLLQNIYSSIEGAREV
;
A
#
# COMPACT_ATOMS: atom_id res chain seq x y z
N MET A 1 -20.64 -8.39 68.77
CA MET A 1 -19.41 -9.20 68.69
C MET A 1 -18.56 -8.71 67.52
N ASP A 2 -19.12 -8.63 66.30
CA ASP A 2 -18.40 -8.17 65.10
C ASP A 2 -17.77 -6.77 65.21
N GLN A 3 -18.46 -5.78 65.80
CA GLN A 3 -17.94 -4.42 65.91
C GLN A 3 -16.76 -4.32 66.90
N GLU A 4 -16.85 -5.01 68.04
CA GLU A 4 -15.80 -5.05 69.05
C GLU A 4 -14.54 -5.76 68.53
N LEU A 5 -14.73 -6.80 67.70
CA LEU A 5 -13.64 -7.51 67.04
C LEU A 5 -12.97 -6.65 65.94
N LEU A 6 -13.76 -5.87 65.20
CA LEU A 6 -13.27 -4.90 64.21
C LEU A 6 -12.46 -3.76 64.87
N ASP A 7 -12.92 -3.27 66.02
CA ASP A 7 -12.23 -2.24 66.79
C ASP A 7 -10.91 -2.76 67.37
N ASN A 8 -10.88 -4.02 67.84
CA ASN A 8 -9.65 -4.68 68.28
C ASN A 8 -8.66 -4.93 67.13
N LEU A 9 -9.15 -5.35 65.95
CA LEU A 9 -8.31 -5.52 64.75
C LEU A 9 -7.76 -4.19 64.26
N SER A 10 -8.57 -3.13 64.18
CA SER A 10 -8.11 -1.81 63.76
C SER A 10 -7.08 -1.21 64.72
N THR A 11 -7.22 -1.47 66.03
CA THR A 11 -6.24 -1.09 67.06
C THR A 11 -4.95 -1.91 66.96
N ALA A 12 -5.03 -3.20 66.62
CA ALA A 12 -3.85 -4.03 66.40
C ALA A 12 -3.08 -3.61 65.15
N VAL A 13 -3.80 -3.27 64.07
CA VAL A 13 -3.22 -2.76 62.81
C VAL A 13 -2.56 -1.40 63.02
N SER A 14 -3.19 -0.45 63.73
CA SER A 14 -2.60 0.87 63.98
C SER A 14 -1.34 0.83 64.84
N ASN A 15 -1.17 -0.21 65.66
CA ASN A 15 0.01 -0.44 66.49
C ASN A 15 1.05 -1.39 65.83
N GLY A 16 0.83 -1.84 64.59
CA GLY A 16 1.76 -2.73 63.88
C GLY A 16 1.91 -4.14 64.48
N ARG A 17 0.95 -4.61 65.30
CA ARG A 17 1.02 -5.90 66.02
C ARG A 17 0.56 -7.06 65.15
N THR A 18 1.45 -7.53 64.26
CA THR A 18 1.20 -8.65 63.34
C THR A 18 0.83 -9.97 64.04
N ASP A 19 1.40 -10.21 65.23
CA ASP A 19 1.16 -11.38 66.08
C ASP A 19 -0.30 -11.45 66.54
N ILE A 20 -0.84 -10.32 66.99
CA ILE A 20 -2.24 -10.20 67.43
C ILE A 20 -3.19 -10.34 66.25
N VAL A 21 -2.88 -9.71 65.11
CA VAL A 21 -3.70 -9.82 63.88
C VAL A 21 -3.78 -11.28 63.41
N ARG A 22 -2.65 -12.00 63.33
CA ARG A 22 -2.65 -13.43 62.96
C ARG A 22 -3.42 -14.29 63.97
N SER A 23 -3.23 -14.06 65.27
CA SER A 23 -3.95 -14.80 66.30
C SER A 23 -5.46 -14.61 66.20
N LEU A 24 -5.92 -13.36 66.03
CA LEU A 24 -7.35 -13.05 65.91
C LEU A 24 -7.97 -13.63 64.63
N LEU A 25 -7.27 -13.55 63.50
CA LEU A 25 -7.70 -14.18 62.24
C LEU A 25 -7.77 -15.71 62.36
N SER A 26 -6.76 -16.33 62.98
CA SER A 26 -6.74 -17.80 63.16
C SER A 26 -7.80 -18.32 64.12
N MET A 27 -8.09 -17.59 65.21
CA MET A 27 -9.19 -17.92 66.12
C MET A 27 -10.53 -17.88 65.40
N TRP A 28 -10.70 -16.93 64.50
CA TRP A 28 -11.92 -16.76 63.72
C TRP A 28 -12.12 -17.85 62.67
N GLU A 29 -11.06 -18.22 61.93
CA GLU A 29 -11.10 -19.36 61.01
C GLU A 29 -11.44 -20.68 61.71
N SER A 30 -10.96 -20.87 62.95
CA SER A 30 -11.28 -22.07 63.74
C SER A 30 -12.73 -22.11 64.27
N GLY A 31 -13.34 -20.94 64.53
CA GLY A 31 -14.73 -20.83 65.03
C GLY A 31 -15.81 -21.13 63.99
N LEU A 32 -15.48 -21.12 62.70
CA LEU A 32 -16.40 -21.46 61.59
C LEU A 32 -16.67 -22.97 61.46
N THR A 33 -15.90 -23.83 62.14
CA THR A 33 -16.05 -25.29 62.04
C THR A 33 -17.01 -25.91 63.05
N SER A 34 -17.51 -25.15 64.04
CA SER A 34 -18.41 -25.70 65.08
C SER A 34 -19.90 -25.58 64.76
N ASP A 35 -20.31 -24.68 63.85
CA ASP A 35 -21.72 -24.38 63.60
C ASP A 35 -21.96 -24.15 62.11
N LEU A 36 -22.42 -25.17 61.37
CA LEU A 36 -23.30 -25.14 60.17
C LEU A 36 -23.17 -26.43 59.31
N GLU A 37 -23.74 -27.53 59.80
CA GLU A 37 -24.48 -28.43 58.92
C GLU A 37 -25.89 -27.83 58.74
N ASN A 38 -26.31 -27.60 57.49
CA ASN A 38 -27.63 -27.10 57.03
C ASN A 38 -27.77 -25.59 56.74
N SER A 39 -27.47 -25.18 55.51
CA SER A 39 -28.44 -24.54 54.60
C SER A 39 -27.78 -24.17 53.27
N ASN A 40 -28.43 -24.49 52.16
CA ASN A 40 -27.99 -24.20 50.80
C ASN A 40 -27.83 -22.68 50.56
N GLY A 41 -26.62 -22.28 50.14
CA GLY A 41 -26.38 -21.10 49.32
C GLY A 41 -26.10 -19.79 50.04
N THR A 42 -24.89 -19.62 50.59
CA THR A 42 -24.08 -18.37 50.57
C THR A 42 -22.63 -18.74 50.93
N GLY A 43 -21.64 -18.11 50.27
CA GLY A 43 -20.21 -18.32 50.53
C GLY A 43 -19.75 -17.99 51.96
N PRO A 44 -18.45 -18.20 52.28
CA PRO A 44 -17.95 -18.17 53.65
C PRO A 44 -18.14 -16.78 54.28
N LEU A 45 -18.66 -16.74 55.51
CA LEU A 45 -18.81 -15.53 56.34
C LEU A 45 -17.47 -14.81 56.64
N SER A 46 -16.34 -15.34 56.15
CA SER A 46 -15.00 -14.78 56.32
C SER A 46 -14.73 -13.49 55.52
N THR A 47 -15.55 -13.16 54.52
CA THR A 47 -15.35 -11.97 53.69
C THR A 47 -16.11 -10.75 54.21
N SER A 48 -17.17 -10.94 55.00
CA SER A 48 -18.05 -9.86 55.48
C SER A 48 -17.37 -8.87 56.43
N LEU A 49 -16.39 -9.32 57.23
CA LEU A 49 -15.70 -8.45 58.19
C LEU A 49 -14.53 -7.69 57.55
N LEU A 50 -13.75 -8.36 56.71
CA LEU A 50 -12.59 -7.77 56.00
C LEU A 50 -12.99 -6.70 54.98
N THR A 51 -14.26 -6.70 54.57
CA THR A 51 -14.84 -5.72 53.63
C THR A 51 -15.51 -4.52 54.32
N LYS A 52 -15.71 -4.55 55.65
CA LYS A 52 -16.31 -3.42 56.38
C LYS A 52 -15.34 -2.24 56.50
N GLN A 53 -15.85 -1.04 56.25
CA GLN A 53 -15.12 0.20 56.48
C GLN A 53 -14.89 0.41 57.98
N CYS A 54 -13.63 0.56 58.39
CA CYS A 54 -13.23 0.67 59.80
C CYS A 54 -12.94 2.11 60.20
N ASN A 55 -12.56 2.96 59.25
CA ASN A 55 -12.08 4.32 59.49
C ASN A 55 -12.34 5.20 58.24
N PRO A 56 -12.12 6.53 58.30
CA PRO A 56 -12.26 7.39 57.12
C PRO A 56 -11.22 7.13 56.03
N ALA A 57 -10.20 6.29 56.28
CA ALA A 57 -9.23 5.85 55.28
C ALA A 57 -9.68 4.59 54.52
N GLY A 58 -10.78 3.93 54.91
CA GLY A 58 -11.35 2.76 54.24
C GLY A 58 -11.39 1.49 55.09
N THR A 59 -11.10 0.36 54.45
CA THR A 59 -11.05 -0.98 55.08
C THR A 59 -9.77 -1.19 55.90
N LEU A 60 -9.66 -2.32 56.63
CA LEU A 60 -8.43 -2.70 57.35
C LEU A 60 -7.20 -2.73 56.43
N LEU A 61 -7.39 -3.13 55.16
CA LEU A 61 -6.33 -3.18 54.17
C LEU A 61 -5.82 -1.77 53.82
N HIS A 62 -6.72 -0.78 53.61
CA HIS A 62 -6.32 0.61 53.37
C HIS A 62 -5.50 1.18 54.53
N LEU A 63 -5.90 0.89 55.78
CA LEU A 63 -5.16 1.34 56.96
C LEU A 63 -3.77 0.71 57.02
N ALA A 64 -3.67 -0.60 56.78
CA ALA A 64 -2.39 -1.32 56.81
C ALA A 64 -1.44 -0.85 55.70
N THR A 65 -1.96 -0.59 54.50
CA THR A 65 -1.17 -0.09 53.36
C THR A 65 -0.70 1.35 53.57
N LYS A 66 -1.57 2.22 54.09
CA LYS A 66 -1.21 3.62 54.43
C LYS A 66 -0.14 3.72 55.51
N LEU A 67 -0.10 2.78 56.44
CA LEU A 67 0.89 2.72 57.52
C LEU A 67 2.16 1.93 57.13
N ASP A 68 2.26 1.48 55.88
CA ASP A 68 3.38 0.68 55.33
C ASP A 68 3.68 -0.60 56.15
N HIS A 69 2.65 -1.21 56.73
CA HIS A 69 2.80 -2.45 57.52
C HIS A 69 2.79 -3.69 56.63
N VAL A 70 3.90 -3.91 55.93
CA VAL A 70 4.14 -5.00 54.96
C VAL A 70 3.65 -6.37 55.43
N ASP A 71 4.01 -6.78 56.64
CA ASP A 71 3.64 -8.09 57.17
C ASP A 71 2.13 -8.23 57.48
N ILE A 72 1.48 -7.13 57.86
CA ILE A 72 0.03 -7.09 58.12
C ILE A 72 -0.71 -7.16 56.79
N VAL A 73 -0.30 -6.37 55.79
CA VAL A 73 -0.87 -6.42 54.43
C VAL A 73 -0.78 -7.82 53.85
N ARG A 74 0.38 -8.48 53.95
CA ARG A 74 0.54 -9.88 53.53
C ARG A 74 -0.44 -10.80 54.23
N THR A 75 -0.61 -10.66 55.56
CA THR A 75 -1.57 -11.51 56.30
C THR A 75 -3.01 -11.26 55.89
N LEU A 76 -3.42 -9.99 55.74
CA LEU A 76 -4.77 -9.61 55.36
C LEU A 76 -5.12 -10.10 53.95
N LEU A 77 -4.22 -9.87 52.98
CA LEU A 77 -4.39 -10.37 51.63
C LEU A 77 -4.49 -11.90 51.63
N SER A 78 -3.58 -12.59 52.33
CA SER A 78 -3.59 -14.06 52.42
C SER A 78 -4.86 -14.64 53.04
N SER A 79 -5.54 -13.88 53.91
CA SER A 79 -6.83 -14.21 54.53
C SER A 79 -8.06 -13.85 53.67
N GLY A 80 -7.85 -13.38 52.44
CA GLY A 80 -8.94 -13.07 51.50
C GLY A 80 -9.48 -11.63 51.59
N ALA A 81 -8.70 -10.66 52.07
CA ALA A 81 -9.10 -9.26 52.02
C ALA A 81 -9.21 -8.76 50.57
N GLN A 82 -10.34 -8.11 50.26
CA GLN A 82 -10.60 -7.52 48.95
C GLN A 82 -9.81 -6.22 48.76
N ALA A 83 -9.07 -6.12 47.66
CA ALA A 83 -8.20 -4.98 47.35
C ALA A 83 -8.88 -3.93 46.45
N ASP A 84 -9.96 -4.30 45.77
CA ASP A 84 -10.71 -3.51 44.79
C ASP A 84 -11.74 -2.55 45.40
N LEU A 85 -11.97 -2.63 46.71
CA LEU A 85 -12.88 -1.71 47.39
C LEU A 85 -12.29 -0.31 47.46
N GLU A 86 -13.10 0.70 47.17
CA GLU A 86 -12.75 2.11 47.30
C GLU A 86 -13.06 2.66 48.69
N ASN A 87 -12.21 3.54 49.20
CA ASN A 87 -12.46 4.32 50.41
C ASN A 87 -13.43 5.50 50.15
N LEU A 88 -13.71 6.32 51.17
CA LEU A 88 -14.61 7.49 51.02
C LEU A 88 -14.06 8.58 50.08
N GLN A 89 -12.79 8.49 49.71
CA GLN A 89 -12.11 9.37 48.76
C GLN A 89 -12.06 8.78 47.33
N GLY A 90 -12.59 7.57 47.11
CA GLY A 90 -12.56 6.89 45.82
C GLY A 90 -11.21 6.22 45.49
N GLU A 91 -10.34 6.03 46.49
CA GLU A 91 -9.03 5.39 46.31
C GLU A 91 -9.11 3.92 46.74
N THR A 92 -8.47 3.02 45.99
CA THR A 92 -8.29 1.61 46.37
C THR A 92 -7.14 1.44 47.36
N ALA A 93 -7.01 0.26 47.96
CA ALA A 93 -5.92 0.00 48.89
C ALA A 93 -4.54 0.07 48.22
N PHE A 94 -4.45 -0.24 46.91
CA PHE A 94 -3.20 -0.19 46.16
C PHE A 94 -2.79 1.25 45.79
N ASP A 95 -3.75 2.15 45.59
CA ASP A 95 -3.48 3.58 45.32
C ASP A 95 -2.75 4.28 46.48
N LEU A 96 -2.88 3.74 47.70
CA LEU A 96 -2.22 4.25 48.91
C LEU A 96 -0.76 3.77 49.07
N VAL A 97 -0.23 2.98 48.13
CA VAL A 97 1.12 2.41 48.20
C VAL A 97 2.19 3.50 47.96
N GLN A 98 3.13 3.62 48.90
CA GLN A 98 4.24 4.59 48.82
C GLN A 98 5.62 3.93 48.65
N SER A 99 5.78 2.68 49.10
CA SER A 99 7.06 1.98 49.13
C SER A 99 7.14 0.86 48.07
N GLN A 100 8.30 0.70 47.42
CA GLN A 100 8.54 -0.41 46.49
C GLN A 100 8.42 -1.78 47.18
N SER A 101 8.77 -1.85 48.47
CA SER A 101 8.58 -3.04 49.30
C SER A 101 7.11 -3.44 49.43
N MET A 102 6.20 -2.48 49.52
CA MET A 102 4.76 -2.74 49.59
C MET A 102 4.21 -3.17 48.23
N THR A 103 4.63 -2.53 47.13
CA THR A 103 4.26 -2.96 45.77
C THR A 103 4.62 -4.43 45.53
N ALA A 104 5.81 -4.85 45.98
CA ALA A 104 6.26 -6.24 45.86
C ALA A 104 5.35 -7.25 46.61
N VAL A 105 4.69 -6.86 47.71
CA VAL A 105 3.77 -7.73 48.45
C VAL A 105 2.51 -8.02 47.65
N TYR A 106 1.94 -7.00 47.01
CA TYR A 106 0.76 -7.15 46.15
C TYR A 106 1.07 -8.00 44.91
N ILE A 107 2.25 -7.80 44.31
CA ILE A 107 2.73 -8.62 43.19
C ILE A 107 2.96 -10.07 43.63
N ASP A 108 3.66 -10.31 44.74
CA ASP A 108 3.91 -11.66 45.28
C ASP A 108 2.60 -12.39 45.61
N GLU A 109 1.60 -11.69 46.15
CA GLU A 109 0.29 -12.30 46.41
C GLU A 109 -0.47 -12.62 45.11
N LEU A 110 -0.41 -11.76 44.10
CA LEU A 110 -0.97 -12.04 42.77
C LEU A 110 -0.36 -13.33 42.19
N LEU A 111 0.96 -13.44 42.21
CA LEU A 111 1.69 -14.63 41.71
C LEU A 111 1.31 -15.91 42.47
N LYS A 112 1.16 -15.83 43.80
CA LYS A 112 0.71 -16.96 44.64
C LYS A 112 -0.72 -17.36 44.33
N CYS A 113 -1.62 -16.41 44.15
CA CYS A 113 -3.02 -16.67 43.78
C CYS A 113 -3.11 -17.34 42.40
N SER A 114 -2.27 -16.91 41.44
CA SER A 114 -2.14 -17.55 40.12
C SER A 114 -1.66 -19.01 40.19
N ALA A 115 -0.74 -19.32 41.10
CA ALA A 115 -0.28 -20.71 41.31
C ALA A 115 -1.37 -21.61 41.94
N LYS A 116 -2.19 -21.05 42.83
CA LYS A 116 -3.26 -21.79 43.54
C LYS A 116 -4.59 -21.84 42.76
N SER A 117 -4.76 -21.00 41.75
CA SER A 117 -6.00 -20.83 40.98
C SER A 117 -7.15 -20.21 41.77
N GLU A 118 -6.85 -19.25 42.64
CA GLU A 118 -7.83 -18.50 43.43
C GLU A 118 -8.39 -17.31 42.61
N LEU A 119 -9.34 -17.60 41.71
CA LEU A 119 -9.80 -16.68 40.66
C LEU A 119 -10.35 -15.34 41.18
N GLU A 120 -11.19 -15.39 42.21
CA GLU A 120 -11.80 -14.19 42.81
C GLU A 120 -10.72 -13.23 43.34
N ARG A 121 -9.66 -13.77 43.95
CA ARG A 121 -8.56 -12.97 44.50
C ARG A 121 -7.68 -12.36 43.42
N ILE A 122 -7.48 -13.08 42.31
CA ILE A 122 -6.79 -12.53 41.13
C ILE A 122 -7.57 -11.34 40.58
N GLN A 123 -8.90 -11.46 40.43
CA GLN A 123 -9.76 -10.38 39.96
C GLN A 123 -9.72 -9.17 40.89
N HIS A 124 -9.84 -9.37 42.21
CA HIS A 124 -9.78 -8.28 43.18
C HIS A 124 -8.43 -7.54 43.18
N LEU A 125 -7.31 -8.26 43.01
CA LEU A 125 -5.97 -7.64 42.96
C LEU A 125 -5.75 -6.84 41.66
N VAL A 126 -6.15 -7.37 40.51
CA VAL A 126 -6.00 -6.66 39.23
C VAL A 126 -6.96 -5.47 39.14
N ASN A 127 -8.20 -5.60 39.61
CA ASN A 127 -9.16 -4.50 39.66
C ASN A 127 -8.72 -3.38 40.62
N ALA A 128 -7.92 -3.70 41.63
CA ALA A 128 -7.28 -2.71 42.49
C ALA A 128 -6.15 -1.92 41.81
N GLY A 129 -5.79 -2.24 40.56
CA GLY A 129 -4.72 -1.56 39.82
C GLY A 129 -3.35 -2.24 39.90
N VAL A 130 -3.25 -3.46 40.43
CA VAL A 130 -2.00 -4.24 40.37
C VAL A 130 -1.75 -4.67 38.92
N ASP A 131 -0.61 -4.28 38.34
CA ASP A 131 -0.26 -4.66 36.98
C ASP A 131 -0.12 -6.19 36.85
N VAL A 132 -1.01 -6.78 36.05
CA VAL A 132 -1.07 -8.22 35.76
C VAL A 132 0.22 -8.76 35.10
N ASN A 133 0.99 -7.88 34.46
CA ASN A 133 2.26 -8.21 33.79
C ASN A 133 3.49 -8.02 34.69
N SER A 134 3.29 -7.74 35.98
CA SER A 134 4.37 -7.64 36.96
C SER A 134 5.23 -8.89 37.03
N GLN A 135 6.54 -8.70 37.20
CA GLN A 135 7.54 -9.76 37.22
C GLN A 135 7.97 -10.10 38.65
N ASP A 136 8.22 -11.38 38.91
CA ASP A 136 8.52 -11.91 40.25
C ASP A 136 9.85 -11.40 40.85
N SER A 137 10.94 -11.51 40.12
CA SER A 137 12.26 -11.05 40.53
C SER A 137 13.04 -10.58 39.30
N PRO A 138 14.04 -9.71 39.46
CA PRO A 138 14.85 -9.25 38.32
C PRO A 138 15.62 -10.39 37.64
N GLU A 139 15.90 -11.49 38.35
CA GLU A 139 16.59 -12.67 37.83
C GLU A 139 15.66 -13.60 37.04
N SER A 140 14.50 -13.95 37.59
CA SER A 140 13.60 -14.93 36.97
C SER A 140 12.58 -14.32 36.01
N LYS A 141 12.20 -13.06 36.22
CA LYS A 141 11.28 -12.27 35.39
C LYS A 141 9.97 -12.99 34.99
N ASN A 142 9.47 -13.90 35.82
CA ASN A 142 8.23 -14.61 35.51
C ASN A 142 7.04 -13.71 35.86
N THR A 143 6.04 -13.68 34.97
CA THR A 143 4.76 -13.01 35.21
C THR A 143 3.74 -13.95 35.88
N ALA A 144 2.61 -13.43 36.33
CA ALA A 144 1.49 -14.23 36.83
C ALA A 144 1.05 -15.33 35.85
N LEU A 145 1.07 -15.01 34.54
CA LEU A 145 0.77 -15.96 33.48
C LEU A 145 1.81 -17.09 33.40
N HIS A 146 3.11 -16.79 33.55
CA HIS A 146 4.15 -17.83 33.62
C HIS A 146 3.94 -18.76 34.83
N TRP A 147 3.57 -18.21 35.99
CA TRP A 147 3.28 -19.00 37.18
C TRP A 147 2.06 -19.90 36.96
N ALA A 148 0.94 -19.37 36.45
CA ALA A 148 -0.25 -20.17 36.16
C ALA A 148 0.02 -21.34 35.20
N VAL A 149 0.80 -21.09 34.13
CA VAL A 149 1.25 -22.14 33.19
C VAL A 149 2.19 -23.14 33.87
N CYS A 150 3.14 -22.65 34.69
CA CYS A 150 4.09 -23.46 35.44
C CYS A 150 3.41 -24.35 36.51
N PHE A 151 2.26 -23.96 37.04
CA PHE A 151 1.48 -24.79 37.96
C PHE A 151 0.36 -25.57 37.27
N GLY A 152 0.22 -25.44 35.94
CA GLY A 152 -0.74 -26.19 35.14
C GLY A 152 -2.20 -25.84 35.47
N LYS A 153 -2.49 -24.58 35.74
CA LYS A 153 -3.81 -24.08 36.16
C LYS A 153 -4.54 -23.41 34.99
N PRO A 154 -5.34 -24.14 34.18
CA PRO A 154 -5.99 -23.55 33.01
C PRO A 154 -7.02 -22.47 33.38
N GLU A 155 -7.73 -22.62 34.50
CA GLU A 155 -8.70 -21.64 34.97
C GLU A 155 -8.03 -20.31 35.33
N ALA A 156 -6.86 -20.37 35.98
CA ALA A 156 -6.07 -19.19 36.28
C ALA A 156 -5.47 -18.54 35.01
N VAL A 157 -5.04 -19.35 34.03
CA VAL A 157 -4.56 -18.85 32.72
C VAL A 157 -5.67 -18.09 32.01
N GLN A 158 -6.87 -18.68 31.90
CA GLN A 158 -8.01 -18.02 31.26
C GLN A 158 -8.38 -16.71 31.99
N CYS A 159 -8.49 -16.75 33.31
CA CYS A 159 -8.81 -15.56 34.11
C CYS A 159 -7.75 -14.45 33.95
N LEU A 160 -6.47 -14.78 33.91
CA LEU A 160 -5.40 -13.78 33.71
C LEU A 160 -5.43 -13.19 32.30
N LEU A 161 -5.69 -14.00 31.27
CA LEU A 161 -5.81 -13.54 29.89
C LEU A 161 -7.03 -12.63 29.70
N GLU A 162 -8.17 -12.96 30.31
CA GLU A 162 -9.37 -12.10 30.34
C GLU A 162 -9.11 -10.77 31.05
N LEU A 163 -8.21 -10.75 32.03
CA LEU A 163 -7.76 -9.56 32.77
C LEU A 163 -6.61 -8.80 32.07
N GLY A 164 -6.27 -9.14 30.82
CA GLY A 164 -5.29 -8.41 30.01
C GLY A 164 -3.82 -8.83 30.19
N ALA A 165 -3.56 -10.02 30.73
CA ALA A 165 -2.19 -10.56 30.79
C ALA A 165 -1.62 -10.77 29.39
N SER A 166 -0.41 -10.26 29.14
CA SER A 166 0.28 -10.42 27.86
C SER A 166 0.82 -11.84 27.70
N SER A 167 0.43 -12.50 26.61
CA SER A 167 0.88 -13.84 26.23
C SER A 167 2.28 -13.86 25.59
N SER A 168 2.86 -12.69 25.26
CA SER A 168 4.14 -12.54 24.56
C SER A 168 5.33 -12.22 25.47
N MET A 169 5.10 -11.93 26.76
CA MET A 169 6.17 -11.58 27.70
C MET A 169 7.18 -12.72 27.85
N VAL A 170 8.47 -12.41 27.84
CA VAL A 170 9.55 -13.39 28.07
C VAL A 170 10.07 -13.32 29.50
N ASN A 171 10.34 -14.48 30.10
CA ASN A 171 10.97 -14.56 31.40
C ASN A 171 12.51 -14.41 31.32
N GLY A 172 13.21 -14.56 32.45
CA GLY A 172 14.66 -14.40 32.56
C GLY A 172 15.47 -15.42 31.74
N GLN A 173 14.82 -16.49 31.29
CA GLN A 173 15.39 -17.49 30.38
C GLN A 173 15.07 -17.17 28.90
N GLY A 174 14.38 -16.08 28.60
CA GLY A 174 14.02 -15.72 27.22
C GLY A 174 12.88 -16.56 26.64
N VAL A 175 12.07 -17.17 27.50
CA VAL A 175 11.00 -18.12 27.17
C VAL A 175 9.64 -17.46 27.39
N THR A 176 8.67 -17.65 26.49
CA THR A 176 7.28 -17.16 26.63
C THR A 176 6.39 -18.15 27.38
N PRO A 177 5.20 -17.76 27.88
CA PRO A 177 4.23 -18.69 28.48
C PRO A 177 3.88 -19.86 27.56
N LEU A 178 3.82 -19.64 26.23
CA LEU A 178 3.51 -20.68 25.26
C LEU A 178 4.60 -21.77 25.20
N HIS A 179 5.88 -21.38 25.24
CA HIS A 179 6.98 -22.35 25.31
C HIS A 179 6.92 -23.22 26.57
N GLU A 180 6.60 -22.63 27.74
CA GLU A 180 6.47 -23.39 28.99
C GLU A 180 5.24 -24.31 28.96
N ALA A 181 4.16 -23.91 28.28
CA ALA A 181 2.97 -24.74 28.06
C ALA A 181 3.28 -25.96 27.16
N VAL A 182 4.03 -25.77 26.07
CA VAL A 182 4.49 -26.86 25.18
C VAL A 182 5.42 -27.83 25.91
N LYS A 183 6.39 -27.31 26.67
CA LYS A 183 7.30 -28.13 27.49
C LYS A 183 6.56 -29.02 28.48
N ARG A 184 5.42 -28.54 29.00
CA ARG A 184 4.55 -29.26 29.95
C ARG A 184 3.50 -30.15 29.28
N LYS A 185 3.37 -30.06 27.96
CA LYS A 185 2.40 -30.80 27.15
C LYS A 185 0.95 -30.60 27.59
N ASN A 186 0.61 -29.41 28.10
CA ASN A 186 -0.74 -29.10 28.55
C ASN A 186 -1.56 -28.46 27.42
N ILE A 187 -2.31 -29.30 26.69
CA ILE A 187 -3.09 -28.90 25.51
C ILE A 187 -4.13 -27.82 25.82
N ALA A 188 -4.80 -27.91 26.98
CA ALA A 188 -5.82 -26.94 27.36
C ALA A 188 -5.24 -25.53 27.46
N ILE A 189 -4.07 -25.41 28.11
CA ILE A 189 -3.35 -24.14 28.26
C ILE A 189 -2.79 -23.65 26.92
N ILE A 190 -2.28 -24.55 26.07
CA ILE A 190 -1.80 -24.20 24.74
C ILE A 190 -2.93 -23.58 23.92
N LYS A 191 -4.12 -24.21 23.91
CA LYS A 191 -5.30 -23.66 23.21
C LYS A 191 -5.71 -22.30 23.76
N SER A 192 -5.76 -22.13 25.08
CA SER A 192 -6.10 -20.85 25.72
C SER A 192 -5.11 -19.73 25.35
N LEU A 193 -3.80 -20.03 25.36
CA LEU A 193 -2.77 -19.05 24.99
C LEU A 193 -2.84 -18.68 23.50
N LEU A 194 -3.04 -19.67 22.62
CA LEU A 194 -3.20 -19.45 21.19
C LEU A 194 -4.45 -18.60 20.88
N SER A 195 -5.58 -18.90 21.52
CA SER A 195 -6.80 -18.08 21.38
C SER A 195 -6.65 -16.63 21.85
N SER A 196 -5.63 -16.35 22.67
CA SER A 196 -5.28 -15.01 23.16
C SER A 196 -4.07 -14.41 22.43
N GLY A 197 -3.80 -14.85 21.19
CA GLY A 197 -2.80 -14.25 20.29
C GLY A 197 -1.35 -14.58 20.61
N ALA A 198 -1.07 -15.70 21.30
CA ALA A 198 0.31 -16.13 21.54
C ALA A 198 0.94 -16.65 20.23
N ASP A 199 2.04 -16.04 19.79
CA ASP A 199 2.74 -16.42 18.56
C ASP A 199 3.47 -17.78 18.70
N PRO A 200 3.07 -18.82 17.93
CA PRO A 200 3.73 -20.13 17.92
C PRO A 200 5.09 -20.15 17.20
N MET A 201 5.48 -19.05 16.53
CA MET A 201 6.75 -18.87 15.83
C MET A 201 7.77 -18.03 16.60
N PHE A 202 7.43 -17.54 17.80
CA PHE A 202 8.34 -16.74 18.60
C PHE A 202 9.57 -17.54 19.02
N LYS A 203 10.78 -17.04 18.79
CA LYS A 203 12.02 -17.76 19.11
C LYS A 203 12.51 -17.45 20.53
N CYS A 204 12.89 -18.49 21.28
CA CYS A 204 13.54 -18.34 22.58
C CYS A 204 14.84 -17.52 22.46
N SER A 205 14.95 -16.45 23.25
CA SER A 205 16.07 -15.51 23.15
C SER A 205 17.32 -15.90 23.95
N LYS A 206 17.17 -16.76 24.97
CA LYS A 206 18.25 -17.23 25.87
C LYS A 206 17.98 -18.66 26.37
N GLY A 207 18.92 -19.23 27.13
CA GLY A 207 18.72 -20.50 27.83
C GLY A 207 18.82 -21.77 26.96
N LYS A 208 18.35 -22.90 27.51
CA LYS A 208 18.49 -24.25 26.91
C LYS A 208 17.77 -24.40 25.55
N TYR A 209 16.76 -23.57 25.29
CA TYR A 209 15.93 -23.63 24.08
C TYR A 209 16.25 -22.50 23.11
N PHE A 210 17.43 -21.87 23.19
CA PHE A 210 17.84 -20.77 22.31
C PHE A 210 17.55 -21.04 20.82
N ASP A 211 16.93 -20.06 20.16
CA ASP A 211 16.50 -20.09 18.75
C ASP A 211 15.45 -21.17 18.39
N LYS A 212 14.86 -21.84 19.38
CA LYS A 212 13.72 -22.74 19.17
C LYS A 212 12.40 -22.00 19.37
N THR A 213 11.44 -22.28 18.50
CA THR A 213 10.05 -21.84 18.61
C THR A 213 9.22 -22.81 19.47
N PRO A 214 8.03 -22.42 19.96
CA PRO A 214 7.08 -23.35 20.57
C PRO A 214 6.73 -24.52 19.64
N LEU A 215 6.66 -24.27 18.33
CA LEU A 215 6.46 -25.28 17.30
C LEU A 215 7.65 -26.27 17.23
N ASP A 216 8.89 -25.77 17.22
CA ASP A 216 10.08 -26.62 17.22
C ASP A 216 10.19 -27.46 18.52
N MET A 217 9.69 -26.93 19.64
CA MET A 217 9.62 -27.67 20.90
C MET A 217 8.53 -28.75 20.92
N ALA A 218 7.58 -28.70 19.98
CA ALA A 218 6.53 -29.71 19.82
C ALA A 218 6.93 -30.88 18.89
N GLU A 219 8.11 -30.83 18.27
CA GLU A 219 8.65 -31.89 17.41
C GLU A 219 8.66 -33.25 18.15
N GLY A 220 7.85 -34.19 17.66
CA GLY A 220 7.65 -35.51 18.28
C GLY A 220 6.38 -35.67 19.13
N ASN A 221 5.50 -34.66 19.21
CA ASN A 221 4.17 -34.77 19.82
C ASN A 221 3.06 -34.39 18.82
N GLU A 222 2.48 -35.40 18.17
CA GLU A 222 1.45 -35.24 17.13
C GLU A 222 0.23 -34.45 17.62
N GLU A 223 -0.17 -34.61 18.89
CA GLU A 223 -1.33 -33.90 19.44
C GLU A 223 -1.10 -32.39 19.55
N ILE A 224 0.12 -31.95 19.90
CA ILE A 224 0.46 -30.52 19.99
C ILE A 224 0.66 -29.93 18.60
N ASN A 225 1.29 -30.70 17.69
CA ASN A 225 1.44 -30.28 16.29
C ASN A 225 0.09 -30.11 15.61
N ASN A 226 -0.88 -30.99 15.84
CA ASN A 226 -2.24 -30.84 15.32
C ASN A 226 -2.90 -29.55 15.85
N VAL A 227 -2.70 -29.21 17.13
CA VAL A 227 -3.23 -27.96 17.71
C VAL A 227 -2.59 -26.72 17.09
N PHE A 228 -1.29 -26.75 16.80
CA PHE A 228 -0.62 -25.66 16.09
C PHE A 228 -1.03 -25.57 14.62
N MET A 229 -1.23 -26.70 13.93
CA MET A 229 -1.69 -26.72 12.54
C MET A 229 -3.15 -26.24 12.43
N ASP A 230 -4.03 -26.67 13.34
CA ASP A 230 -5.40 -26.16 13.45
C ASP A 230 -5.38 -24.64 13.65
N TYR A 231 -4.49 -24.13 14.51
CA TYR A 231 -4.34 -22.70 14.74
C TYR A 231 -3.76 -21.93 13.55
N VAL A 232 -2.75 -22.46 12.86
CA VAL A 232 -2.14 -21.84 11.66
C VAL A 232 -3.14 -21.82 10.50
N VAL A 233 -3.97 -22.85 10.35
CA VAL A 233 -5.03 -22.89 9.35
C VAL A 233 -6.14 -21.89 9.70
N LEU A 234 -6.54 -21.79 10.97
CA LEU A 234 -7.54 -20.81 11.44
C LEU A 234 -7.03 -19.35 11.31
N ASN A 235 -5.77 -19.06 11.66
CA ASN A 235 -5.20 -17.71 11.58
C ASN A 235 -4.75 -17.30 10.17
N SER A 236 -4.54 -18.24 9.26
CA SER A 236 -4.41 -17.92 7.82
C SER A 236 -5.72 -17.36 7.23
N GLU A 237 -6.83 -17.49 7.95
CA GLU A 237 -8.13 -16.88 7.64
C GLU A 237 -8.54 -15.77 8.65
N SER A 238 -7.72 -15.43 9.66
CA SER A 238 -8.12 -14.55 10.77
C SER A 238 -7.05 -13.68 11.45
N GLU A 239 -6.13 -13.04 10.74
CA GLU A 239 -5.34 -11.93 11.33
C GLU A 239 -5.36 -10.66 10.46
N SER A 240 -6.29 -9.78 10.86
CA SER A 240 -6.21 -8.33 10.68
C SER A 240 -5.84 -7.69 12.03
N CYS A 241 -4.78 -6.88 12.00
CA CYS A 241 -4.48 -5.70 12.82
C CYS A 241 -4.45 -5.80 14.37
N ASN A 242 -3.27 -5.58 14.99
CA ASN A 242 -2.93 -4.32 15.70
C ASN A 242 -1.47 -4.27 16.19
N GLY A 243 -0.93 -3.05 16.25
CA GLY A 243 0.50 -2.69 16.37
C GLY A 243 1.19 -3.01 17.70
N ASP A 244 2.47 -3.37 17.63
CA ASP A 244 3.58 -2.44 17.86
C ASP A 244 4.93 -3.11 17.50
N SER A 245 5.80 -2.37 16.82
CA SER A 245 7.15 -2.80 16.42
C SER A 245 8.11 -2.96 17.62
N PRO A 246 9.15 -3.81 17.54
CA PRO A 246 10.39 -3.32 16.92
C PRO A 246 11.14 -4.36 16.06
N PHE A 247 11.42 -3.91 14.83
CA PHE A 247 12.63 -4.09 14.00
C PHE A 247 13.33 -5.46 13.81
N GLU A 248 13.63 -5.66 12.52
CA GLU A 248 14.63 -6.56 11.90
C GLU A 248 14.23 -8.02 11.66
N GLN A 249 13.82 -8.33 10.42
CA GLN A 249 14.56 -9.25 9.53
C GLN A 249 14.05 -9.27 8.08
N SER A 250 14.84 -8.66 7.20
CA SER A 250 15.22 -9.03 5.81
C SER A 250 14.20 -9.41 4.70
N PRO A 251 14.41 -8.94 3.46
CA PRO A 251 13.54 -9.12 2.28
C PRO A 251 13.63 -10.50 1.58
N HIS A 252 13.89 -11.59 2.30
CA HIS A 252 14.19 -12.90 1.67
C HIS A 252 12.97 -13.76 1.32
N ASN A 253 11.76 -13.43 1.78
CA ASN A 253 10.57 -14.26 1.52
C ASN A 253 9.94 -14.06 0.13
N HIS A 254 10.25 -12.98 -0.59
CA HIS A 254 9.74 -12.78 -1.96
C HIS A 254 10.49 -13.60 -3.02
N LEU A 255 11.65 -14.17 -2.67
CA LEU A 255 12.37 -15.14 -3.50
C LEU A 255 11.72 -16.53 -3.49
N GLN A 256 10.91 -16.88 -2.49
CA GLN A 256 10.25 -18.19 -2.45
C GLN A 256 9.11 -18.32 -3.46
N ASN A 257 8.36 -17.26 -3.75
CA ASN A 257 7.28 -17.32 -4.75
C ASN A 257 7.79 -17.34 -6.20
N LEU A 258 8.94 -16.71 -6.48
CA LEU A 258 9.60 -16.78 -7.79
C LEU A 258 10.48 -18.02 -7.95
N SER A 259 11.14 -18.49 -6.89
CA SER A 259 11.82 -19.79 -6.94
C SER A 259 10.82 -20.94 -7.03
N ALA A 260 9.64 -20.86 -6.41
CA ALA A 260 8.55 -21.82 -6.62
C ALA A 260 7.98 -21.74 -8.05
N SER A 261 7.88 -20.54 -8.65
CA SER A 261 7.48 -20.37 -10.05
C SER A 261 8.55 -20.88 -11.02
N LEU A 262 9.84 -20.64 -10.76
CA LEU A 262 10.96 -21.13 -11.56
C LEU A 262 11.20 -22.64 -11.36
N GLN A 263 10.99 -23.18 -10.16
CA GLN A 263 11.10 -24.61 -9.83
C GLN A 263 9.92 -25.40 -10.42
N SER A 264 8.68 -24.90 -10.33
CA SER A 264 7.51 -25.53 -10.97
C SER A 264 7.56 -25.50 -12.50
N LEU A 265 8.35 -24.59 -13.10
CA LEU A 265 8.58 -24.50 -14.54
C LEU A 265 9.77 -25.33 -15.04
N SER A 266 10.60 -25.86 -14.14
CA SER A 266 11.73 -26.74 -14.48
C SER A 266 11.32 -28.19 -14.77
N THR A 267 10.08 -28.59 -14.43
CA THR A 267 9.55 -29.95 -14.57
C THR A 267 8.74 -30.20 -15.85
N ILE A 268 8.64 -29.26 -16.78
CA ILE A 268 7.90 -29.44 -18.03
C ILE A 268 8.88 -29.68 -19.19
N SER A 269 9.41 -30.90 -19.26
CA SER A 269 10.04 -31.44 -20.45
C SER A 269 9.20 -32.60 -21.00
N GLU A 270 8.79 -32.43 -22.26
CA GLU A 270 8.11 -33.36 -23.19
C GLU A 270 6.58 -33.21 -23.42
N PRO A 271 6.12 -33.43 -24.67
CA PRO A 271 4.93 -32.79 -25.21
C PRO A 271 3.76 -33.77 -25.40
N SER A 272 2.61 -33.49 -24.78
CA SER A 272 1.33 -34.01 -25.28
C SER A 272 0.15 -33.29 -24.62
N LEU A 273 -0.41 -32.28 -25.30
CA LEU A 273 -1.71 -31.71 -24.94
C LEU A 273 -2.57 -31.54 -26.19
N LYS A 274 -3.21 -32.64 -26.59
CA LYS A 274 -4.63 -32.59 -26.93
C LYS A 274 -5.37 -32.68 -25.60
N ASN A 275 -5.95 -31.56 -25.16
CA ASN A 275 -7.27 -31.45 -24.56
C ASN A 275 -7.37 -30.11 -23.83
N ALA A 276 -8.23 -29.26 -24.38
CA ALA A 276 -8.80 -28.12 -23.71
C ALA A 276 -9.70 -28.60 -22.55
N SER A 277 -9.96 -27.70 -21.61
CA SER A 277 -10.90 -27.78 -20.48
C SER A 277 -10.54 -28.77 -19.35
N THR A 278 -10.24 -28.22 -18.16
CA THR A 278 -11.02 -28.38 -16.92
C THR A 278 -10.19 -27.90 -15.73
N TYR A 279 -10.50 -26.72 -15.19
CA TYR A 279 -10.20 -26.37 -13.81
C TYR A 279 -11.48 -26.69 -13.01
N ILE A 280 -11.40 -27.63 -12.06
CA ILE A 280 -12.55 -28.03 -11.23
C ILE A 280 -12.55 -27.18 -9.95
N PRO A 281 -13.68 -26.58 -9.56
CA PRO A 281 -13.86 -25.83 -8.32
C PRO A 281 -14.05 -26.78 -7.13
N GLN A 282 -13.40 -26.52 -6.00
CA GLN A 282 -13.75 -27.15 -4.72
C GLN A 282 -14.85 -26.34 -4.01
N ALA A 283 -15.76 -27.08 -3.38
CA ALA A 283 -17.16 -26.73 -3.17
C ALA A 283 -17.46 -25.93 -1.89
N CYS A 284 -18.58 -25.20 -1.94
CA CYS A 284 -19.25 -24.54 -0.83
C CYS A 284 -19.64 -25.51 0.31
N VAL A 285 -19.50 -25.06 1.56
CA VAL A 285 -20.27 -25.57 2.71
C VAL A 285 -20.88 -24.38 3.46
N HIS A 286 -22.20 -24.40 3.64
CA HIS A 286 -23.02 -23.37 4.31
C HIS A 286 -23.18 -23.62 5.84
N VAL A 287 -22.70 -22.67 6.69
CA VAL A 287 -23.28 -21.87 7.84
C VAL A 287 -24.38 -22.52 8.75
N PRO A 288 -24.56 -22.29 10.12
CA PRO A 288 -24.62 -20.97 10.82
C PRO A 288 -24.29 -20.90 12.37
N PRO A 289 -24.67 -19.86 13.18
CA PRO A 289 -23.95 -18.58 13.44
C PRO A 289 -23.80 -18.17 14.95
N PHE A 290 -23.34 -16.92 15.20
CA PHE A 290 -23.29 -16.07 16.44
C PHE A 290 -21.90 -15.97 17.12
N LEU A 291 -21.26 -14.80 17.38
CA LEU A 291 -21.63 -13.38 17.34
C LEU A 291 -20.35 -12.50 17.25
N THR A 292 -20.18 -11.77 16.14
CA THR A 292 -19.78 -10.35 16.08
C THR A 292 -20.16 -9.86 14.68
N SER A 293 -20.75 -8.67 14.56
CA SER A 293 -21.51 -8.20 13.37
C SER A 293 -20.84 -8.51 12.01
N PRO A 294 -21.52 -9.19 11.06
CA PRO A 294 -20.89 -9.61 9.81
C PRO A 294 -20.82 -8.45 8.80
N LEU A 295 -19.64 -8.24 8.22
CA LEU A 295 -19.52 -7.61 6.91
C LEU A 295 -20.21 -8.49 5.86
N PRO A 296 -20.87 -7.94 4.84
CA PRO A 296 -21.61 -8.72 3.84
C PRO A 296 -20.63 -9.57 3.00
N LEU A 297 -20.83 -10.88 2.99
CA LEU A 297 -20.09 -11.79 2.12
C LEU A 297 -20.48 -11.52 0.66
N ILE A 298 -19.58 -10.93 -0.13
CA ILE A 298 -19.75 -10.84 -1.58
C ILE A 298 -19.59 -12.27 -2.13
N THR A 299 -20.64 -12.82 -2.72
CA THR A 299 -20.63 -14.21 -3.22
C THR A 299 -20.15 -14.33 -4.66
N ASP A 300 -20.28 -13.26 -5.44
CA ASP A 300 -19.88 -13.24 -6.85
C ASP A 300 -18.44 -12.73 -7.02
N SER A 301 -17.58 -13.58 -7.58
CA SER A 301 -16.17 -13.24 -7.82
C SER A 301 -15.97 -12.08 -8.80
N LYS A 302 -16.91 -11.83 -9.72
CA LYS A 302 -16.81 -10.74 -10.69
C LYS A 302 -16.85 -9.37 -10.02
N LEU A 303 -17.55 -9.25 -8.89
CA LEU A 303 -17.63 -7.99 -8.14
C LEU A 303 -16.29 -7.59 -7.52
N HIS A 304 -15.40 -8.56 -7.27
CA HIS A 304 -14.02 -8.26 -6.87
C HIS A 304 -13.22 -7.57 -7.96
N LEU A 305 -13.72 -7.46 -9.19
CA LEU A 305 -13.04 -6.73 -10.27
C LEU A 305 -13.50 -5.29 -10.39
N LEU A 306 -14.54 -4.84 -9.66
CA LEU A 306 -14.91 -3.42 -9.63
C LEU A 306 -13.73 -2.58 -9.14
N TRP A 307 -13.38 -1.55 -9.91
CA TRP A 307 -12.20 -0.74 -9.60
C TRP A 307 -12.39 0.74 -9.94
N PRO A 308 -12.19 1.68 -9.00
CA PRO A 308 -11.76 1.45 -7.61
C PRO A 308 -12.74 0.64 -6.77
N GLN A 309 -12.22 -0.14 -5.81
CA GLN A 309 -13.05 -0.91 -4.89
C GLN A 309 -13.99 0.05 -4.12
N PRO A 310 -15.32 -0.14 -4.19
CA PRO A 310 -16.26 0.71 -3.47
C PRO A 310 -16.02 0.67 -1.97
N GLN A 311 -16.27 1.79 -1.29
CA GLN A 311 -16.14 1.88 0.18
C GLN A 311 -17.06 0.88 0.89
N LYS A 312 -18.29 0.74 0.40
CA LYS A 312 -19.27 -0.23 0.91
C LYS A 312 -20.07 -0.84 -0.23
N ILE A 313 -20.10 -2.16 -0.27
CA ILE A 313 -20.85 -2.95 -1.25
C ILE A 313 -21.54 -4.11 -0.54
N PHE A 314 -22.83 -4.31 -0.83
CA PHE A 314 -23.64 -5.37 -0.26
C PHE A 314 -24.39 -6.07 -1.40
N GLN A 315 -24.20 -7.37 -1.53
CA GLN A 315 -25.02 -8.19 -2.43
C GLN A 315 -26.26 -8.67 -1.67
N THR A 316 -27.44 -8.41 -2.22
CA THR A 316 -28.69 -8.91 -1.62
C THR A 316 -29.07 -10.25 -2.27
N SER A 317 -29.82 -11.09 -1.54
CA SER A 317 -30.29 -12.39 -2.04
C SER A 317 -31.48 -12.29 -3.00
N GLU A 318 -31.76 -11.11 -3.55
CA GLU A 318 -32.86 -10.90 -4.50
C GLU A 318 -32.47 -11.37 -5.90
N ASP A 319 -33.47 -11.69 -6.73
CA ASP A 319 -33.24 -12.06 -8.13
C ASP A 319 -32.53 -10.95 -8.92
N PHE A 320 -31.88 -11.33 -10.02
CA PHE A 320 -31.13 -10.42 -10.89
C PHE A 320 -32.05 -9.40 -11.60
N PHE A 321 -31.52 -8.18 -11.78
CA PHE A 321 -32.11 -7.17 -12.66
C PHE A 321 -31.83 -7.53 -14.12
N ARG A 322 -32.86 -7.56 -14.96
CA ARG A 322 -32.71 -7.95 -16.37
C ARG A 322 -32.44 -6.73 -17.24
N LEU A 323 -31.34 -6.76 -17.97
CA LEU A 323 -31.01 -5.70 -18.92
C LEU A 323 -31.91 -5.79 -20.16
N GLN A 324 -32.46 -4.65 -20.55
CA GLN A 324 -33.24 -4.48 -21.77
C GLN A 324 -32.50 -3.54 -22.72
N PRO A 325 -32.67 -3.66 -24.04
CA PRO A 325 -31.97 -2.81 -25.00
C PRO A 325 -32.29 -1.32 -24.85
N LYS A 326 -33.43 -0.99 -24.22
CA LYS A 326 -33.83 0.37 -23.88
C LYS A 326 -34.32 0.38 -22.44
N LEU A 327 -33.75 1.25 -21.61
CA LEU A 327 -34.17 1.48 -20.23
C LEU A 327 -34.62 2.93 -20.06
N SER A 328 -35.76 3.08 -19.40
CA SER A 328 -36.33 4.39 -19.08
C SER A 328 -35.63 5.01 -17.86
N VAL A 329 -35.21 6.27 -17.97
CA VAL A 329 -34.58 7.04 -16.90
C VAL A 329 -35.52 8.17 -16.47
N GLN A 330 -35.85 8.19 -15.18
CA GLN A 330 -36.63 9.23 -14.53
C GLN A 330 -35.72 10.05 -13.61
N ILE A 331 -35.72 11.37 -13.79
CA ILE A 331 -34.90 12.30 -13.00
C ILE A 331 -35.78 13.03 -11.99
N ILE A 332 -35.42 12.94 -10.72
CA ILE A 332 -36.04 13.70 -9.64
C ILE A 332 -35.22 14.97 -9.43
N HIS A 333 -35.84 16.12 -9.70
CA HIS A 333 -35.22 17.42 -9.56
C HIS A 333 -35.86 18.18 -8.39
N SER A 334 -35.25 18.06 -7.19
CA SER A 334 -35.76 18.68 -5.97
C SER A 334 -34.93 19.87 -5.47
N SER A 335 -33.67 20.00 -5.89
CA SER A 335 -32.75 21.04 -5.42
C SER A 335 -32.48 22.11 -6.48
N PRO A 336 -32.54 23.41 -6.16
CA PRO A 336 -32.24 24.48 -7.11
C PRO A 336 -30.73 24.63 -7.44
N GLU A 337 -29.84 23.96 -6.71
CA GLU A 337 -28.38 24.11 -6.85
C GLU A 337 -27.83 23.51 -8.16
N VAL A 338 -28.43 22.44 -8.67
CA VAL A 338 -27.94 21.69 -9.83
C VAL A 338 -28.96 21.77 -10.97
N SER A 339 -28.54 22.29 -12.13
CA SER A 339 -29.44 22.39 -13.28
C SER A 339 -29.74 21.03 -13.90
N VAL A 340 -30.99 20.82 -14.34
CA VAL A 340 -31.39 19.59 -15.04
C VAL A 340 -30.60 19.39 -16.34
N HIS A 341 -30.26 20.49 -17.04
CA HIS A 341 -29.44 20.44 -18.25
C HIS A 341 -28.08 19.82 -17.96
N SER A 342 -27.43 20.24 -16.87
CA SER A 342 -26.16 19.66 -16.45
C SER A 342 -26.28 18.17 -16.11
N ILE A 343 -27.37 17.74 -15.49
CA ILE A 343 -27.62 16.30 -15.23
C ILE A 343 -27.71 15.53 -16.54
N ILE A 344 -28.48 16.03 -17.52
CA ILE A 344 -28.62 15.40 -18.83
C ILE A 344 -27.28 15.37 -19.57
N ASP A 345 -26.47 16.41 -19.48
CA ASP A 345 -25.13 16.46 -20.09
C ASP A 345 -24.23 15.32 -19.55
N VAL A 346 -24.28 15.02 -18.24
CA VAL A 346 -23.53 13.89 -17.65
C VAL A 346 -24.01 12.55 -18.20
N TRP A 347 -25.32 12.34 -18.33
CA TRP A 347 -25.88 11.13 -18.95
C TRP A 347 -25.48 11.02 -20.43
N GLY A 348 -25.53 12.13 -21.16
CA GLY A 348 -25.16 12.22 -22.57
C GLY A 348 -23.70 11.82 -22.81
N LEU A 349 -22.80 12.15 -21.89
CA LEU A 349 -21.37 11.83 -21.97
C LEU A 349 -21.08 10.32 -22.11
N ARG A 350 -21.91 9.46 -21.48
CA ARG A 350 -21.73 7.99 -21.47
C ARG A 350 -22.68 7.25 -22.42
N SER A 351 -23.59 7.97 -23.07
CA SER A 351 -24.62 7.38 -23.95
C SER A 351 -24.07 6.48 -25.05
N THR A 352 -22.96 6.85 -25.68
CA THR A 352 -22.31 6.04 -26.72
C THR A 352 -21.77 4.73 -26.15
N ARG A 353 -21.12 4.78 -24.99
CA ARG A 353 -20.52 3.61 -24.36
C ARG A 353 -21.58 2.65 -23.83
N PHE A 354 -22.68 3.16 -23.29
CA PHE A 354 -23.81 2.32 -22.87
C PHE A 354 -24.44 1.58 -24.06
N LYS A 355 -24.59 2.24 -25.22
CA LYS A 355 -25.05 1.60 -26.46
C LYS A 355 -24.11 0.49 -26.93
N GLU A 356 -22.80 0.70 -26.85
CA GLU A 356 -21.80 -0.34 -27.16
C GLU A 356 -21.91 -1.55 -26.22
N LEU A 357 -22.30 -1.34 -24.96
CA LEU A 357 -22.59 -2.38 -23.97
C LEU A 357 -24.00 -2.97 -24.12
N GLY A 358 -24.74 -2.62 -25.18
CA GLY A 358 -26.03 -3.21 -25.52
C GLY A 358 -27.26 -2.61 -24.84
N THR A 359 -27.11 -1.49 -24.12
CA THR A 359 -28.21 -0.85 -23.37
C THR A 359 -28.28 0.65 -23.68
N ASP A 360 -29.42 1.14 -24.17
CA ASP A 360 -29.67 2.58 -24.35
C ASP A 360 -30.48 3.16 -23.19
N PHE A 361 -30.03 4.28 -22.63
CA PHE A 361 -30.69 4.96 -21.52
C PHE A 361 -31.44 6.18 -22.03
N LEU A 362 -32.77 6.16 -21.94
CA LEU A 362 -33.63 7.23 -22.44
C LEU A 362 -34.22 8.03 -21.27
N VAL A 363 -33.88 9.32 -21.18
CA VAL A 363 -34.46 10.21 -20.18
C VAL A 363 -35.89 10.57 -20.60
N GLU A 364 -36.89 9.97 -19.94
CA GLU A 364 -38.31 10.10 -20.32
C GLU A 364 -39.05 11.16 -19.50
N ASN A 365 -38.85 11.19 -18.18
CA ASN A 365 -39.62 12.03 -17.27
C ASN A 365 -38.71 12.78 -16.28
N ILE A 366 -38.99 14.07 -16.08
CA ILE A 366 -38.36 14.92 -15.06
C ILE A 366 -39.45 15.34 -14.08
N ILE A 367 -39.35 14.94 -12.82
CA ILE A 367 -40.38 15.19 -11.80
C ILE A 367 -39.81 16.03 -10.64
N GLN A 368 -40.64 16.92 -10.09
CA GLN A 368 -40.30 17.81 -8.97
C GLN A 368 -40.66 17.24 -7.58
N SER A 369 -41.42 16.14 -7.50
CA SER A 369 -41.89 15.53 -6.25
C SER A 369 -41.96 13.99 -6.34
N ASN A 370 -41.90 13.29 -5.21
CA ASN A 370 -41.95 11.82 -5.09
C ASN A 370 -43.36 11.25 -5.39
N SER A 371 -43.86 11.39 -6.62
CA SER A 371 -44.98 10.57 -7.11
C SER A 371 -44.50 9.20 -7.61
N GLU A 372 -45.42 8.24 -7.75
CA GLU A 372 -45.16 6.82 -8.09
C GLU A 372 -44.00 6.60 -9.08
N PHE A 373 -43.06 5.72 -8.69
CA PHE A 373 -41.90 5.36 -9.51
C PHE A 373 -42.32 4.37 -10.59
N SER A 374 -42.32 4.80 -11.85
CA SER A 374 -42.74 3.96 -12.98
C SER A 374 -41.62 3.63 -13.97
N ALA A 375 -40.43 4.23 -13.80
CA ALA A 375 -39.28 4.00 -14.67
C ALA A 375 -38.35 2.88 -14.17
N ASP A 376 -37.59 2.30 -15.09
CA ASP A 376 -36.59 1.28 -14.79
C ASP A 376 -35.45 1.86 -13.95
N ILE A 377 -35.10 3.12 -14.18
CA ILE A 377 -34.02 3.82 -13.48
C ILE A 377 -34.51 5.14 -12.91
N VAL A 378 -34.28 5.34 -11.61
CA VAL A 378 -34.63 6.55 -10.90
C VAL A 378 -33.36 7.24 -10.41
N CYS A 379 -33.12 8.46 -10.89
CA CYS A 379 -31.94 9.25 -10.55
C CYS A 379 -32.35 10.47 -9.73
N HIS A 380 -31.71 10.68 -8.57
CA HIS A 380 -31.92 11.85 -7.72
C HIS A 380 -30.58 12.45 -7.30
N VAL A 381 -30.37 13.71 -7.66
CA VAL A 381 -29.19 14.49 -7.23
C VAL A 381 -29.63 15.47 -6.16
N ASN A 382 -29.11 15.33 -4.94
CA ASN A 382 -29.42 16.21 -3.82
C ASN A 382 -28.27 16.24 -2.80
N SER A 383 -27.65 17.41 -2.68
CA SER A 383 -26.53 17.69 -1.78
C SER A 383 -26.87 17.50 -0.30
N GLN A 384 -28.13 17.65 0.08
CA GLN A 384 -28.57 17.56 1.49
C GLN A 384 -28.66 16.11 2.02
N ILE A 385 -28.66 15.11 1.13
CA ILE A 385 -28.79 13.70 1.52
C ILE A 385 -27.45 13.12 2.01
N PHE A 386 -26.34 13.76 1.65
CA PHE A 386 -25.00 13.26 1.88
C PHE A 386 -24.16 14.25 2.69
N THR A 387 -23.27 13.71 3.53
CA THR A 387 -22.33 14.53 4.32
C THR A 387 -21.06 14.89 3.55
N ARG A 388 -20.67 14.04 2.59
CA ARG A 388 -19.45 14.18 1.78
C ARG A 388 -19.82 14.55 0.34
N LYS A 389 -18.97 15.35 -0.30
CA LYS A 389 -19.07 15.62 -1.75
C LYS A 389 -18.62 14.39 -2.55
N GLU A 390 -18.94 14.36 -3.84
CA GLU A 390 -18.59 13.26 -4.76
C GLU A 390 -19.12 11.88 -4.33
N SER A 391 -20.14 11.84 -3.46
CA SER A 391 -20.68 10.62 -2.89
C SER A 391 -21.96 10.18 -3.58
N TYR A 392 -22.20 8.87 -3.59
CA TYR A 392 -23.39 8.30 -4.22
C TYR A 392 -23.83 7.00 -3.56
N LYS A 393 -25.06 6.60 -3.88
CA LYS A 393 -25.64 5.29 -3.60
C LYS A 393 -26.23 4.74 -4.89
N LEU A 394 -25.85 3.51 -5.22
CA LEU A 394 -26.39 2.76 -6.34
C LEU A 394 -27.14 1.54 -5.77
N ILE A 395 -28.42 1.45 -6.04
CA ILE A 395 -29.29 0.37 -5.56
C ILE A 395 -29.87 -0.34 -6.77
N ILE A 396 -29.40 -1.56 -7.03
CA ILE A 396 -29.92 -2.43 -8.07
C ILE A 396 -30.83 -3.44 -7.39
N SER A 397 -32.10 -3.43 -7.77
CA SER A 397 -33.10 -4.42 -7.34
C SER A 397 -33.63 -5.16 -8.57
N LYS A 398 -34.36 -6.25 -8.36
CA LYS A 398 -35.03 -6.98 -9.45
C LYS A 398 -35.89 -6.07 -10.36
N GLN A 399 -36.51 -5.03 -9.80
CA GLN A 399 -37.50 -4.21 -10.49
C GLN A 399 -36.96 -2.90 -11.05
N ASN A 400 -36.01 -2.26 -10.35
CA ASN A 400 -35.47 -0.96 -10.74
C ASN A 400 -34.04 -0.75 -10.24
N VAL A 401 -33.35 0.19 -10.89
CA VAL A 401 -32.06 0.74 -10.47
C VAL A 401 -32.29 2.15 -9.92
N ARG A 402 -31.81 2.43 -8.70
CA ARG A 402 -31.92 3.75 -8.07
C ARG A 402 -30.53 4.34 -7.88
N ILE A 403 -30.36 5.58 -8.31
CA ILE A 403 -29.11 6.33 -8.23
C ILE A 403 -29.38 7.57 -7.38
N LEU A 404 -28.73 7.66 -6.23
CA LEU A 404 -28.77 8.83 -5.35
C LEU A 404 -27.38 9.45 -5.28
N CYS A 405 -27.25 10.75 -5.56
CA CYS A 405 -25.94 11.42 -5.63
C CYS A 405 -25.94 12.72 -4.83
N SER A 406 -24.79 13.09 -4.27
CA SER A 406 -24.60 14.38 -3.60
C SER A 406 -24.58 15.56 -4.58
N ASP A 407 -23.93 15.38 -5.72
CA ASP A 407 -23.56 16.45 -6.66
C ASP A 407 -23.30 15.86 -8.06
N LEU A 408 -22.96 16.73 -9.03
CA LEU A 408 -22.66 16.31 -10.41
C LEU A 408 -21.46 15.35 -10.51
N PRO A 409 -20.32 15.55 -9.80
CA PRO A 409 -19.25 14.56 -9.73
C PRO A 409 -19.71 13.21 -9.15
N GLY A 410 -20.54 13.22 -8.10
CA GLY A 410 -21.11 11.99 -7.54
C GLY A 410 -21.96 11.22 -8.56
N LEU A 411 -22.74 11.93 -9.40
CA LEU A 411 -23.47 11.31 -10.51
C LEU A 411 -22.53 10.73 -11.57
N HIS A 412 -21.50 11.47 -11.96
CA HIS A 412 -20.48 10.99 -12.90
C HIS A 412 -19.84 9.68 -12.42
N TYR A 413 -19.42 9.61 -11.16
CA TYR A 413 -18.81 8.40 -10.58
C TYR A 413 -19.81 7.24 -10.38
N ALA A 414 -21.09 7.55 -10.11
CA ALA A 414 -22.14 6.55 -10.06
C ALA A 414 -22.35 5.89 -11.43
N LEU A 415 -22.37 6.68 -12.50
CA LEU A 415 -22.47 6.18 -13.87
C LEU A 415 -21.22 5.41 -14.30
N ASP A 416 -20.04 5.83 -13.89
CA ASP A 416 -18.80 5.09 -14.11
C ASP A 416 -18.87 3.70 -13.47
N THR A 417 -19.37 3.61 -12.23
CA THR A 417 -19.56 2.31 -11.55
C THR A 417 -20.60 1.45 -12.26
N LEU A 418 -21.71 2.04 -12.71
CA LEU A 418 -22.72 1.33 -13.50
C LEU A 418 -22.14 0.81 -14.83
N GLN A 419 -21.31 1.61 -15.51
CA GLN A 419 -20.62 1.20 -16.73
C GLN A 419 -19.68 0.01 -16.47
N GLN A 420 -18.95 0.02 -15.35
CA GLN A 420 -18.08 -1.09 -14.98
C GLN A 420 -18.89 -2.36 -14.68
N LEU A 421 -20.01 -2.26 -13.95
CA LEU A 421 -20.92 -3.38 -13.72
C LEU A 421 -21.44 -3.96 -15.04
N LEU A 422 -21.89 -3.11 -15.97
CA LEU A 422 -22.34 -3.57 -17.30
C LEU A 422 -21.21 -4.26 -18.08
N THR A 423 -19.97 -3.80 -17.94
CA THR A 423 -18.80 -4.42 -18.58
C THR A 423 -18.52 -5.81 -18.00
N LEU A 424 -18.62 -5.99 -16.69
CA LEU A 424 -18.37 -7.27 -16.01
C LEU A 424 -19.45 -8.32 -16.29
N TYR A 425 -20.71 -7.90 -16.47
CA TYR A 425 -21.86 -8.77 -16.70
C TYR A 425 -22.40 -8.71 -18.13
N GLN A 426 -21.58 -8.27 -19.09
CA GLN A 426 -21.99 -8.09 -20.48
C GLN A 426 -22.52 -9.39 -21.11
N GLU A 427 -21.91 -10.54 -20.77
CA GLU A 427 -22.33 -11.85 -21.29
C GLU A 427 -23.64 -12.35 -20.68
N ASP A 428 -23.92 -11.98 -19.42
CA ASP A 428 -25.05 -12.51 -18.64
C ASP A 428 -26.37 -11.78 -18.93
N ASN A 429 -26.32 -10.60 -19.56
CA ASN A 429 -27.46 -9.70 -19.79
C ASN A 429 -28.32 -9.41 -18.53
N THR A 430 -27.72 -9.58 -17.35
CA THR A 430 -28.36 -9.42 -16.05
C THR A 430 -27.38 -8.81 -15.06
N LEU A 431 -27.90 -8.00 -14.13
CA LEU A 431 -27.11 -7.42 -13.03
C LEU A 431 -27.55 -8.02 -11.70
N PRO A 432 -26.62 -8.37 -10.80
CA PRO A 432 -26.97 -8.84 -9.47
C PRO A 432 -27.67 -7.73 -8.68
N SER A 433 -28.59 -8.12 -7.79
CA SER A 433 -29.19 -7.17 -6.85
C SER A 433 -28.15 -6.75 -5.82
N LEU A 434 -27.94 -5.43 -5.73
CA LEU A 434 -26.71 -4.88 -5.17
C LEU A 434 -26.93 -3.49 -4.61
N PHE A 435 -26.36 -3.23 -3.44
CA PHE A 435 -26.35 -1.92 -2.80
C PHE A 435 -24.90 -1.45 -2.67
N VAL A 436 -24.56 -0.40 -3.41
CA VAL A 436 -23.28 0.31 -3.31
C VAL A 436 -23.51 1.63 -2.58
N HIS A 437 -22.70 1.92 -1.57
CA HIS A 437 -22.57 3.25 -1.02
C HIS A 437 -21.10 3.67 -1.07
N ASP A 438 -20.79 4.71 -1.83
CA ASP A 438 -19.41 5.01 -2.17
C ASP A 438 -19.10 6.51 -2.09
N TRP A 439 -17.83 6.82 -1.83
CA TRP A 439 -17.26 8.16 -1.70
C TRP A 439 -15.73 8.07 -1.80
N PRO A 440 -15.03 9.16 -2.16
CA PRO A 440 -13.57 9.16 -2.15
C PRO A 440 -12.99 9.24 -0.74
N GLN A 441 -11.99 8.40 -0.45
CA GLN A 441 -11.22 8.51 0.80
C GLN A 441 -10.35 9.79 0.81
N MET A 442 -9.70 10.09 -0.32
CA MET A 442 -8.86 11.27 -0.50
C MET A 442 -9.52 12.30 -1.40
N GLN A 443 -9.44 13.58 -1.01
CA GLN A 443 -10.06 14.67 -1.78
C GLN A 443 -9.35 14.89 -3.11
N LEU A 444 -8.02 14.84 -3.13
CA LEU A 444 -7.23 14.99 -4.35
C LEU A 444 -6.75 13.63 -4.87
N ARG A 445 -7.07 13.36 -6.14
CA ARG A 445 -6.70 12.14 -6.86
C ARG A 445 -6.14 12.56 -8.20
N ALA A 446 -4.81 12.62 -8.29
CA ALA A 446 -4.15 13.24 -9.43
C ALA A 446 -3.13 12.33 -10.11
N VAL A 447 -2.98 12.56 -11.41
CA VAL A 447 -1.89 12.05 -12.24
C VAL A 447 -1.09 13.23 -12.73
N MET A 448 0.22 13.17 -12.62
CA MET A 448 1.12 14.17 -13.19
C MET A 448 1.82 13.59 -14.41
N LEU A 449 1.64 14.27 -15.55
CA LEU A 449 2.29 13.91 -16.83
C LEU A 449 3.37 14.92 -17.18
N ASP A 450 4.54 14.41 -17.53
CA ASP A 450 5.69 15.21 -17.94
C ASP A 450 5.60 15.62 -19.42
N PHE A 451 5.48 16.93 -19.68
CA PHE A 451 5.44 17.54 -21.01
C PHE A 451 6.69 18.38 -21.33
N THR A 452 7.79 18.14 -20.62
CA THR A 452 9.04 18.87 -20.82
C THR A 452 9.59 18.78 -22.25
N SER A 453 10.47 19.72 -22.61
CA SER A 453 11.10 19.72 -23.94
C SER A 453 11.94 18.44 -24.12
N GLY A 454 11.66 17.68 -25.18
CA GLY A 454 12.28 16.38 -25.44
C GLY A 454 11.62 15.18 -24.75
N ALA A 455 10.52 15.38 -24.02
CA ALA A 455 9.67 14.30 -23.53
C ALA A 455 8.88 13.62 -24.67
N ARG A 456 8.49 12.36 -24.44
CA ARG A 456 7.44 11.67 -25.19
C ARG A 456 6.10 12.34 -24.92
N LYS A 457 5.50 12.90 -25.97
CA LYS A 457 4.23 13.61 -25.91
C LYS A 457 3.17 12.83 -26.68
N PRO A 458 2.10 12.34 -26.05
CA PRO A 458 1.01 11.70 -26.78
C PRO A 458 0.35 12.69 -27.75
N THR A 459 -0.23 12.17 -28.82
CA THR A 459 -1.12 13.00 -29.68
C THR A 459 -2.34 13.45 -28.88
N LEU A 460 -2.98 14.54 -29.29
CA LEU A 460 -4.16 15.06 -28.59
C LEU A 460 -5.29 14.01 -28.45
N GLU A 461 -5.51 13.24 -29.50
CA GLU A 461 -6.49 12.14 -29.50
C GLU A 461 -6.12 11.06 -28.48
N THR A 462 -4.86 10.62 -28.48
CA THR A 462 -4.35 9.64 -27.51
C THR A 462 -4.50 10.13 -26.08
N LEU A 463 -4.16 11.39 -25.82
CA LEU A 463 -4.27 12.00 -24.48
C LEU A 463 -5.72 12.06 -24.01
N LYS A 464 -6.67 12.43 -24.88
CA LYS A 464 -8.10 12.43 -24.56
C LYS A 464 -8.58 11.02 -24.18
N GLU A 465 -8.13 9.99 -24.89
CA GLU A 465 -8.47 8.61 -24.55
C GLU A 465 -7.85 8.17 -23.20
N TYR A 466 -6.61 8.58 -22.90
CA TYR A 466 -6.03 8.35 -21.57
C TYR A 466 -6.87 9.01 -20.47
N ILE A 467 -7.32 10.24 -20.69
CA ILE A 467 -8.18 10.96 -19.75
C ILE A 467 -9.53 10.26 -19.57
N LYS A 468 -10.13 9.69 -20.63
CA LYS A 468 -11.37 8.90 -20.49
C LYS A 468 -11.18 7.70 -19.57
N VAL A 469 -10.09 6.96 -19.74
CA VAL A 469 -9.76 5.80 -18.90
C VAL A 469 -9.46 6.25 -17.46
N MET A 470 -8.65 7.28 -17.26
CA MET A 470 -8.37 7.81 -15.91
C MET A 470 -9.62 8.38 -15.23
N SER A 471 -10.52 9.02 -15.99
CA SER A 471 -11.81 9.52 -15.50
C SER A 471 -12.71 8.37 -15.03
N LEU A 472 -12.75 7.25 -15.77
CA LEU A 472 -13.42 6.01 -15.34
C LEU A 472 -12.82 5.44 -14.05
N LEU A 473 -11.51 5.64 -13.85
CA LEU A 473 -10.78 5.31 -12.62
C LEU A 473 -10.91 6.39 -11.52
N LYS A 474 -11.85 7.33 -11.69
CA LYS A 474 -12.22 8.39 -10.72
C LYS A 474 -11.13 9.45 -10.46
N LEU A 475 -10.27 9.71 -11.45
CA LEU A 475 -9.38 10.88 -11.49
C LEU A 475 -10.17 12.19 -11.35
N ASN A 476 -9.65 13.17 -10.60
CA ASN A 476 -10.24 14.51 -10.58
C ASN A 476 -9.26 15.65 -10.93
N GLN A 477 -7.94 15.43 -10.93
CA GLN A 477 -6.97 16.43 -11.39
C GLN A 477 -5.89 15.81 -12.28
N LEU A 478 -5.56 16.49 -13.38
CA LEU A 478 -4.45 16.14 -14.26
C LEU A 478 -3.41 17.26 -14.21
N HIS A 479 -2.22 16.95 -13.70
CA HIS A 479 -1.14 17.90 -13.54
C HIS A 479 -0.22 17.83 -14.76
N CYS A 480 -0.12 18.93 -15.51
CA CYS A 480 0.73 19.03 -16.70
C CYS A 480 2.06 19.66 -16.32
N TYR A 481 3.11 18.85 -16.28
CA TYR A 481 4.44 19.30 -15.86
C TYR A 481 5.26 19.87 -17.02
N PHE A 482 5.72 21.11 -16.84
CA PHE A 482 6.53 21.86 -17.78
C PHE A 482 7.81 22.32 -17.11
N LYS A 483 8.90 22.29 -17.86
CA LYS A 483 10.21 22.75 -17.42
C LYS A 483 10.72 23.78 -18.41
N TYR A 484 11.01 24.97 -17.91
CA TYR A 484 11.50 26.08 -18.71
C TYR A 484 13.02 26.02 -18.86
N GLU A 485 13.48 26.26 -20.09
CA GLU A 485 14.90 26.33 -20.49
C GLU A 485 15.13 27.68 -21.19
N GLN A 486 16.15 28.46 -20.79
CA GLN A 486 16.36 29.87 -21.22
C GLN A 486 16.38 30.10 -22.75
N ASN A 487 16.66 29.07 -23.55
CA ASN A 487 16.84 29.17 -25.00
C ASN A 487 15.69 28.60 -25.83
N ASN A 488 14.64 28.03 -25.21
CA ASN A 488 13.55 27.37 -25.92
C ASN A 488 12.29 28.27 -25.95
N GLY A 489 12.09 28.96 -27.08
CA GLY A 489 10.83 29.65 -27.37
C GLY A 489 9.64 28.68 -27.33
N ASN A 490 8.54 29.12 -26.71
CA ASN A 490 7.24 28.46 -26.57
C ASN A 490 7.31 26.94 -26.26
N CYS A 491 7.55 26.58 -25.00
CA CYS A 491 7.67 25.20 -24.49
C CYS A 491 6.37 24.37 -24.46
N LEU A 492 5.29 24.84 -25.11
CA LEU A 492 3.98 24.19 -25.03
C LEU A 492 3.93 22.92 -25.92
N PRO A 493 3.42 21.79 -25.41
CA PRO A 493 3.28 20.53 -26.17
C PRO A 493 2.17 20.58 -27.24
N PHE A 494 1.22 21.50 -27.09
CA PHE A 494 0.07 21.67 -27.97
C PHE A 494 -0.10 23.15 -28.30
N SER A 495 -0.77 23.44 -29.40
CA SER A 495 -1.21 24.79 -29.73
C SER A 495 -2.22 25.32 -28.71
N ASN A 496 -2.37 26.64 -28.62
CA ASN A 496 -3.34 27.26 -27.69
C ASN A 496 -4.77 26.76 -27.93
N GLN A 497 -5.15 26.53 -29.20
CA GLN A 497 -6.49 26.01 -29.55
C GLN A 497 -6.68 24.58 -29.04
N GLU A 498 -5.70 23.70 -29.25
CA GLU A 498 -5.74 22.32 -28.76
C GLU A 498 -5.78 22.27 -27.23
N PHE A 499 -5.08 23.18 -26.53
CA PHE A 499 -5.15 23.29 -25.07
C PHE A 499 -6.53 23.72 -24.56
N ILE A 500 -7.17 24.70 -25.21
CA ILE A 500 -8.53 25.12 -24.86
C ILE A 500 -9.51 23.96 -25.09
N GLU A 501 -9.35 23.24 -26.19
CA GLU A 501 -10.14 22.05 -26.48
C GLU A 501 -9.93 20.94 -25.45
N LEU A 502 -8.68 20.68 -25.06
CA LEU A 502 -8.32 19.73 -24.01
C LEU A 502 -8.90 20.14 -22.66
N SER A 503 -8.79 21.40 -22.28
CA SER A 503 -9.34 21.94 -21.02
C SER A 503 -10.86 21.77 -20.95
N LYS A 504 -11.56 22.06 -22.06
CA LYS A 504 -13.00 21.81 -22.17
C LYS A 504 -13.33 20.32 -22.03
N PHE A 505 -12.57 19.46 -22.70
CA PHE A 505 -12.73 18.02 -22.64
C PHE A 505 -12.52 17.46 -21.22
N CYS A 506 -11.45 17.88 -20.53
CA CYS A 506 -11.20 17.51 -19.14
C CYS A 506 -12.36 17.93 -18.23
N THR A 507 -12.85 19.16 -18.39
CA THR A 507 -13.98 19.69 -17.59
C THR A 507 -15.26 18.86 -17.79
N GLN A 508 -15.54 18.42 -19.02
CA GLN A 508 -16.67 17.53 -19.31
C GLN A 508 -16.54 16.16 -18.62
N HIS A 509 -15.31 15.68 -18.44
CA HIS A 509 -14.98 14.43 -17.75
C HIS A 509 -14.69 14.60 -16.25
N PHE A 510 -15.07 15.74 -15.66
CA PHE A 510 -14.86 16.07 -14.25
C PHE A 510 -13.37 16.03 -13.80
N VAL A 511 -12.45 16.28 -14.73
CA VAL A 511 -11.02 16.40 -14.47
C VAL A 511 -10.60 17.87 -14.59
N THR A 512 -9.95 18.40 -13.55
CA THR A 512 -9.34 19.74 -13.59
C THR A 512 -7.93 19.66 -14.13
N LEU A 513 -7.63 20.44 -15.16
CA LEU A 513 -6.28 20.55 -15.70
C LEU A 513 -5.47 21.54 -14.85
N VAL A 514 -4.35 21.10 -14.26
CA VAL A 514 -3.51 21.90 -13.36
C VAL A 514 -2.14 22.11 -13.99
N PRO A 515 -1.66 23.36 -14.14
CA PRO A 515 -0.32 23.62 -14.64
C PRO A 515 0.71 23.32 -13.54
N ALA A 516 1.76 22.59 -13.89
CA ALA A 516 2.92 22.35 -13.05
C ALA A 516 4.18 22.94 -13.71
N ILE A 517 4.86 23.87 -13.05
CA ILE A 517 5.98 24.63 -13.63
C ILE A 517 7.29 24.39 -12.87
N ASP A 518 8.39 24.18 -13.60
CA ASP A 518 9.73 24.00 -13.04
C ASP A 518 10.83 24.66 -13.87
N VAL A 519 12.04 24.71 -13.30
CA VAL A 519 13.25 25.26 -13.93
C VAL A 519 14.40 24.25 -13.98
N CYS A 520 15.45 24.57 -14.73
CA CYS A 520 16.68 23.77 -14.77
C CYS A 520 17.53 23.93 -13.50
N ALA A 521 18.09 22.81 -13.01
CA ALA A 521 18.83 22.72 -11.75
C ALA A 521 20.20 23.44 -11.76
N ASN A 522 20.78 23.71 -12.93
CA ASN A 522 22.17 24.17 -13.07
C ASN A 522 22.36 25.70 -12.97
N GLU A 523 21.28 26.47 -12.91
CA GLU A 523 21.36 27.92 -12.94
C GLU A 523 21.30 28.47 -11.51
N LYS A 524 22.47 28.63 -10.88
CA LYS A 524 22.62 29.17 -9.51
C LYS A 524 22.14 30.62 -9.36
N HIS A 525 21.79 31.29 -10.47
CA HIS A 525 21.35 32.68 -10.53
C HIS A 525 20.25 32.86 -11.58
N ILE A 526 19.16 32.11 -11.48
CA ILE A 526 17.93 32.51 -12.18
C ILE A 526 17.34 33.67 -11.37
N THR A 527 17.37 34.89 -11.90
CA THR A 527 16.37 35.88 -11.49
C THR A 527 15.03 35.33 -11.95
N VAL A 528 14.29 34.68 -11.04
CA VAL A 528 12.96 34.09 -11.27
C VAL A 528 12.04 35.03 -12.07
N LYS A 529 12.21 36.34 -11.85
CA LYS A 529 11.51 37.42 -12.56
C LYS A 529 11.79 37.49 -14.06
N ASP A 530 13.01 37.23 -14.53
CA ASP A 530 13.40 37.45 -15.93
C ASP A 530 13.16 36.22 -16.82
N CYS A 531 13.20 35.01 -16.26
CA CYS A 531 13.12 33.77 -17.05
C CYS A 531 11.74 33.10 -17.06
N ILE A 532 10.90 33.32 -16.03
CA ILE A 532 9.66 32.53 -15.84
C ILE A 532 8.42 33.37 -16.07
N THR A 533 8.41 34.65 -15.72
CA THR A 533 7.17 35.44 -15.57
C THR A 533 6.34 35.49 -16.85
N GLU A 534 6.85 36.05 -17.95
CA GLU A 534 6.05 36.16 -19.20
C GLU A 534 5.61 34.79 -19.77
N PRO A 535 6.51 33.79 -19.97
CA PRO A 535 6.11 32.48 -20.50
C PRO A 535 5.18 31.71 -19.55
N ALA A 536 5.35 31.85 -18.24
CA ALA A 536 4.45 31.25 -17.26
C ALA A 536 3.09 31.93 -17.27
N HIS A 537 3.01 33.26 -17.36
CA HIS A 537 1.71 33.96 -17.45
C HIS A 537 0.92 33.57 -18.68
N GLN A 538 1.60 33.48 -19.84
CA GLN A 538 0.97 33.01 -21.05
C GLN A 538 0.47 31.57 -20.88
N LEU A 539 1.29 30.68 -20.31
CA LEU A 539 0.88 29.30 -20.04
C LEU A 539 -0.32 29.26 -19.08
N LEU A 540 -0.24 29.93 -17.94
CA LEU A 540 -1.28 29.98 -16.91
C LEU A 540 -2.60 30.53 -17.44
N SER A 541 -2.59 31.46 -18.39
CA SER A 541 -3.81 31.98 -19.04
C SER A 541 -4.59 30.92 -19.83
N LEU A 542 -3.94 29.81 -20.23
CA LEU A 542 -4.59 28.69 -20.91
C LEU A 542 -5.31 27.75 -19.94
N PHE A 543 -5.03 27.84 -18.64
CA PHE A 543 -5.61 26.99 -17.61
C PHE A 543 -6.72 27.73 -16.88
N SER A 544 -7.81 27.04 -16.60
CA SER A 544 -8.93 27.55 -15.79
C SER A 544 -8.78 27.23 -14.30
N SER A 545 -7.71 26.53 -13.90
CA SER A 545 -7.52 26.05 -12.53
C SER A 545 -7.22 27.19 -11.56
N LYS A 546 -7.71 27.04 -10.32
CA LYS A 546 -7.35 27.91 -9.19
C LYS A 546 -6.12 27.42 -8.43
N SER A 547 -5.45 26.40 -8.97
CA SER A 547 -4.34 25.71 -8.34
C SER A 547 -3.20 25.61 -9.34
N ILE A 548 -1.97 25.71 -8.84
CA ILE A 548 -0.72 25.60 -9.59
C ILE A 548 0.24 24.70 -8.82
N GLN A 549 0.95 23.83 -9.52
CA GLN A 549 2.04 23.07 -8.93
C GLN A 549 3.39 23.68 -9.29
N ILE A 550 4.28 23.74 -8.31
CA ILE A 550 5.64 24.19 -8.47
C ILE A 550 6.55 22.96 -8.38
N GLY A 551 7.34 22.75 -9.41
CA GLY A 551 8.27 21.63 -9.53
C GLY A 551 9.41 21.67 -8.50
N PRO A 552 10.22 20.61 -8.44
CA PRO A 552 11.21 20.44 -7.39
C PRO A 552 12.33 21.50 -7.41
N ASN A 553 12.80 21.91 -8.59
CA ASN A 553 13.90 22.87 -8.71
C ASN A 553 13.42 24.29 -8.37
N LEU A 554 12.25 24.68 -8.86
CA LEU A 554 11.66 25.98 -8.58
C LEU A 554 11.21 26.07 -7.11
N SER A 555 10.68 24.99 -6.54
CA SER A 555 10.36 24.91 -5.11
C SER A 555 11.61 25.16 -4.27
N LYS A 556 12.76 24.60 -4.65
CA LYS A 556 14.03 24.84 -3.95
C LYS A 556 14.42 26.32 -3.95
N VAL A 557 14.33 27.00 -5.09
CA VAL A 557 14.65 28.44 -5.21
C VAL A 557 13.68 29.28 -4.37
N ILE A 558 12.38 29.02 -4.49
CA ILE A 558 11.34 29.78 -3.78
C ILE A 558 11.47 29.61 -2.27
N LEU A 559 11.68 28.39 -1.81
CA LEU A 559 11.82 28.09 -0.39
C LEU A 559 13.10 28.71 0.20
N GLN A 560 14.21 28.72 -0.55
CA GLN A 560 15.43 29.42 -0.13
C GLN A 560 15.20 30.93 0.04
N GLU A 561 14.49 31.58 -0.88
CA GLU A 561 14.15 33.01 -0.77
C GLU A 561 13.23 33.30 0.43
N ILE A 562 12.22 32.45 0.68
CA ILE A 562 11.35 32.56 1.87
C ILE A 562 12.17 32.50 3.16
N LEU A 563 13.13 31.58 3.23
CA LEU A 563 13.99 31.41 4.40
C LEU A 563 14.89 32.62 4.65
N VAL A 564 15.45 33.20 3.58
CA VAL A 564 16.34 34.37 3.65
C VAL A 564 15.54 35.64 4.03
N LEU A 565 14.40 35.87 3.39
CA LEU A 565 13.63 37.10 3.54
C LEU A 565 12.58 37.04 4.65
N LYS A 566 12.29 35.84 5.19
CA LYS A 566 11.21 35.56 6.16
C LYS A 566 9.84 36.11 5.72
N ASN A 567 9.61 36.17 4.40
CA ASN A 567 8.37 36.66 3.82
C ASN A 567 7.74 35.57 2.95
N SER A 568 6.60 35.04 3.38
CA SER A 568 5.90 33.96 2.68
C SER A 568 5.03 34.42 1.51
N LYS A 569 4.72 35.72 1.40
CA LYS A 569 3.97 36.27 0.26
C LYS A 569 4.76 36.25 -1.04
N ILE A 570 6.07 36.07 -0.93
CA ILE A 570 7.00 36.09 -2.06
C ILE A 570 6.68 35.03 -3.13
N ILE A 571 6.01 33.93 -2.74
CA ILE A 571 5.58 32.87 -3.67
C ILE A 571 4.68 33.47 -4.76
N TRP A 572 3.66 34.23 -4.36
CA TRP A 572 2.70 34.84 -5.27
C TRP A 572 3.28 36.06 -5.98
N ASP A 573 4.10 36.85 -5.29
CA ASP A 573 4.74 38.04 -5.88
C ASP A 573 5.75 37.66 -6.98
N MET A 574 6.48 36.55 -6.82
CA MET A 574 7.43 36.08 -7.83
C MET A 574 6.77 35.54 -9.10
N LEU A 575 5.58 34.94 -8.95
CA LEU A 575 4.82 34.35 -10.05
C LEU A 575 3.65 35.24 -10.53
N LEU A 576 3.55 36.46 -9.99
CA LEU A 576 2.43 37.42 -10.13
C LEU A 576 1.05 36.74 -10.06
N LEU A 577 0.86 35.88 -9.06
CA LEU A 577 -0.37 35.13 -8.84
C LEU A 577 -1.26 35.83 -7.79
N PRO A 578 -2.60 35.69 -7.87
CA PRO A 578 -3.49 36.07 -6.78
C PRO A 578 -3.21 35.24 -5.51
N THR A 579 -3.26 35.85 -4.33
CA THR A 579 -3.07 35.15 -3.04
C THR A 579 -4.14 34.09 -2.72
N THR A 580 -5.23 34.08 -3.49
CA THR A 580 -6.30 33.06 -3.42
C THR A 580 -5.94 31.77 -4.17
N THR A 581 -4.90 31.77 -5.00
CA THR A 581 -4.45 30.60 -5.74
C THR A 581 -3.81 29.58 -4.81
N GLN A 582 -4.25 28.33 -4.91
CA GLN A 582 -3.64 27.20 -4.19
C GLN A 582 -2.31 26.82 -4.84
N VAL A 583 -1.27 26.67 -4.03
CA VAL A 583 0.09 26.38 -4.53
C VAL A 583 0.57 25.06 -3.97
N PHE A 584 0.92 24.13 -4.85
CA PHE A 584 1.61 22.90 -4.46
C PHE A 584 3.13 23.11 -4.52
N LEU A 585 3.83 22.78 -3.43
CA LEU A 585 5.28 22.87 -3.32
C LEU A 585 5.87 21.48 -3.07
N CYS A 586 7.03 21.20 -3.65
CA CYS A 586 7.75 19.95 -3.40
C CYS A 586 8.47 20.00 -2.04
N TYR A 587 8.08 19.11 -1.12
CA TYR A 587 8.66 19.01 0.23
C TYR A 587 10.13 18.56 0.18
N ASN A 588 10.45 17.61 -0.68
CA ASN A 588 11.78 16.98 -0.81
C ASN A 588 12.87 17.94 -1.32
N SER A 589 12.50 19.16 -1.71
CA SER A 589 13.40 20.17 -2.27
C SER A 589 14.34 20.80 -1.24
N ILE A 590 14.01 20.72 0.06
CA ILE A 590 14.87 21.22 1.15
C ILE A 590 15.40 20.05 1.97
N THR A 591 16.72 19.88 1.99
CA THR A 591 17.40 18.97 2.91
C THR A 591 17.90 19.75 4.13
N GLN A 592 17.01 20.10 5.05
CA GLN A 592 17.37 20.71 6.34
C GLN A 592 16.98 19.79 7.49
N GLN A 593 17.84 19.70 8.50
CA GLN A 593 17.61 18.87 9.69
C GLN A 593 16.49 19.42 10.61
N SER A 594 16.16 20.71 10.51
CA SER A 594 15.13 21.37 11.32
C SER A 594 13.88 21.69 10.50
N CYS A 595 12.69 21.38 11.02
CA CYS A 595 11.40 21.58 10.36
C CYS A 595 10.74 22.94 10.67
N ASP A 596 11.44 23.87 11.33
CA ASP A 596 10.90 25.18 11.75
C ASP A 596 10.38 26.04 10.59
N TRP A 597 10.93 25.83 9.38
CA TRP A 597 10.54 26.56 8.19
C TRP A 597 9.11 26.27 7.73
N LEU A 598 8.53 25.13 8.12
CA LEU A 598 7.13 24.81 7.82
C LEU A 598 6.18 25.85 8.42
N GLN A 599 6.51 26.42 9.59
CA GLN A 599 5.70 27.45 10.24
C GLN A 599 5.70 28.79 9.47
N LEU A 600 6.68 29.00 8.59
CA LEU A 600 6.74 30.22 7.76
C LEU A 600 5.79 30.13 6.57
N LEU A 601 5.36 28.93 6.18
CA LEU A 601 4.53 28.75 5.01
C LEU A 601 3.07 29.15 5.27
N PRO A 602 2.38 29.68 4.25
CA PRO A 602 0.98 30.06 4.35
C PRO A 602 0.09 28.82 4.24
N LEU A 603 -1.07 28.84 4.91
CA LEU A 603 -2.01 27.71 4.96
C LEU A 603 -2.63 27.33 3.59
N ASN A 604 -2.56 28.22 2.59
CA ASN A 604 -2.99 27.94 1.22
C ASN A 604 -1.95 27.13 0.41
N CYS A 605 -0.79 26.82 0.98
CA CYS A 605 0.20 25.93 0.38
C CYS A 605 -0.08 24.47 0.77
N ILE A 606 0.06 23.59 -0.21
CA ILE A 606 -0.01 22.14 -0.04
C ILE A 606 1.37 21.58 -0.36
N LEU A 607 1.92 20.77 0.53
CA LEU A 607 3.23 20.15 0.34
C LEU A 607 3.06 18.79 -0.33
N ILE A 608 3.85 18.52 -1.36
CA ILE A 608 3.91 17.20 -2.00
C ILE A 608 5.18 16.51 -1.51
N ASP A 609 5.02 15.39 -0.81
CA ASP A 609 6.13 14.50 -0.45
C ASP A 609 6.28 13.41 -1.51
N TYR A 610 7.26 13.58 -2.38
CA TYR A 610 7.59 12.64 -3.44
C TYR A 610 8.48 11.49 -2.94
N GLY A 611 7.94 10.28 -2.96
CA GLY A 611 8.67 9.03 -2.73
C GLY A 611 8.49 8.07 -3.89
N TYR A 612 9.59 7.51 -4.39
CA TYR A 612 9.59 6.56 -5.52
C TYR A 612 10.19 5.21 -5.15
N GLN A 613 10.64 5.07 -3.91
CA GLN A 613 11.36 3.92 -3.38
C GLN A 613 10.56 3.31 -2.24
N VAL A 614 10.70 1.99 -2.05
CA VAL A 614 9.96 1.26 -1.01
C VAL A 614 10.42 1.69 0.40
N GLU A 615 11.65 2.19 0.51
CA GLU A 615 12.26 2.68 1.74
C GLU A 615 11.87 4.13 2.07
N HIS A 616 11.16 4.83 1.18
CA HIS A 616 10.76 6.21 1.42
C HIS A 616 9.77 6.29 2.59
N ASP A 617 10.11 7.14 3.56
CA ASP A 617 9.38 7.27 4.81
C ASP A 617 8.23 8.27 4.69
N PHE A 618 7.15 7.85 4.03
CA PHE A 618 5.93 8.65 3.92
C PHE A 618 5.28 8.94 5.28
N ASP A 619 5.43 8.03 6.25
CA ASP A 619 4.74 8.12 7.54
C ASP A 619 5.28 9.29 8.38
N ASN A 620 6.61 9.33 8.59
CA ASN A 620 7.22 10.41 9.36
C ASN A 620 7.11 11.77 8.66
N ASN A 621 7.24 11.81 7.33
CA ASN A 621 7.10 13.05 6.57
C ASN A 621 5.68 13.60 6.64
N ALA A 622 4.66 12.76 6.40
CA ALA A 622 3.26 13.15 6.48
C ALA A 622 2.88 13.61 7.89
N LYS A 623 3.33 12.89 8.92
CA LYS A 623 3.16 13.27 10.33
C LYS A 623 3.77 14.65 10.62
N THR A 624 4.99 14.89 10.16
CA THR A 624 5.70 16.15 10.42
C THR A 624 5.00 17.34 9.79
N ILE A 625 4.52 17.20 8.54
CA ILE A 625 3.84 18.26 7.81
C ILE A 625 2.44 18.53 8.40
N THR A 626 1.69 17.48 8.72
CA THR A 626 0.34 17.62 9.29
C THR A 626 0.38 18.22 10.69
N HIS A 627 1.37 17.84 11.52
CA HIS A 627 1.60 18.45 12.83
C HIS A 627 1.96 19.94 12.76
N SER A 628 2.53 20.42 11.65
CA SER A 628 2.76 21.86 11.46
C SER A 628 1.49 22.62 11.03
N GLY A 629 0.35 21.94 10.84
CA GLY A 629 -0.92 22.52 10.41
C GLY A 629 -1.04 22.76 8.90
N LEU A 630 -0.12 22.21 8.09
CA LEU A 630 -0.16 22.30 6.64
C LEU A 630 -0.79 21.04 6.04
N ASN A 631 -1.37 21.18 4.84
CA ASN A 631 -1.87 20.06 4.08
C ASN A 631 -0.73 19.37 3.33
N VAL A 632 -0.72 18.03 3.37
CA VAL A 632 0.23 17.19 2.63
C VAL A 632 -0.49 16.35 1.57
N CYS A 633 0.15 16.20 0.42
CA CYS A 633 -0.15 15.19 -0.57
C CYS A 633 1.01 14.20 -0.64
N VAL A 634 0.70 12.90 -0.67
CA VAL A 634 1.70 11.88 -0.95
C VAL A 634 1.90 11.76 -2.46
N GLY A 635 3.15 11.92 -2.89
CA GLY A 635 3.57 11.83 -4.29
C GLY A 635 4.25 10.50 -4.55
N THR A 636 3.61 9.61 -5.29
CA THR A 636 4.20 8.35 -5.74
C THR A 636 4.62 8.48 -7.19
N GLY A 637 5.18 7.42 -7.78
CA GLY A 637 5.28 7.39 -9.23
C GLY A 637 4.98 6.02 -9.83
N THR A 638 4.75 6.02 -11.13
CA THR A 638 4.47 4.85 -11.96
C THR A 638 5.55 3.78 -11.95
N THR A 639 6.80 4.11 -11.60
CA THR A 639 8.01 3.27 -11.68
C THR A 639 8.32 2.74 -13.09
N ALA A 640 7.72 3.34 -14.12
CA ALA A 640 7.97 3.00 -15.51
C ALA A 640 9.25 3.66 -16.05
N TRP A 641 9.60 4.85 -15.54
CA TRP A 641 10.73 5.62 -16.05
C TRP A 641 12.08 4.98 -15.71
N GLY A 642 13.07 5.24 -16.57
CA GLY A 642 14.41 4.65 -16.40
C GLY A 642 14.45 3.14 -16.58
N SER A 643 13.44 2.54 -17.23
CA SER A 643 13.37 1.09 -17.50
C SER A 643 12.86 0.83 -18.92
N VAL A 644 12.75 -0.44 -19.33
CA VAL A 644 12.11 -0.82 -20.60
C VAL A 644 10.63 -1.16 -20.40
N ALA A 645 10.29 -1.86 -19.31
CA ALA A 645 8.98 -2.43 -18.99
C ALA A 645 8.46 -2.09 -17.56
N GLY A 646 9.15 -1.22 -16.81
CA GLY A 646 8.74 -0.77 -15.47
C GLY A 646 8.99 -1.77 -14.34
N SER A 647 8.57 -1.39 -13.13
CA SER A 647 8.61 -2.26 -11.94
C SER A 647 7.27 -2.25 -11.19
N PRO A 648 6.26 -3.01 -11.65
CA PRO A 648 4.94 -3.00 -11.03
C PRO A 648 4.96 -3.38 -9.55
N GLU A 649 5.88 -4.26 -9.12
CA GLU A 649 6.05 -4.65 -7.72
C GLU A 649 6.49 -3.47 -6.84
N THR A 650 7.47 -2.69 -7.31
CA THR A 650 7.90 -1.46 -6.62
C THR A 650 6.77 -0.43 -6.57
N ALA A 651 6.00 -0.30 -7.65
CA ALA A 651 4.83 0.58 -7.67
C ALA A 651 3.79 0.16 -6.62
N ILE A 652 3.44 -1.13 -6.53
CA ILE A 652 2.47 -1.64 -5.56
C ILE A 652 2.91 -1.29 -4.13
N SER A 653 4.10 -1.71 -3.71
CA SER A 653 4.54 -1.49 -2.33
C SER A 653 4.72 0.00 -1.99
N CYS A 654 5.21 0.81 -2.93
CA CYS A 654 5.33 2.26 -2.72
C CYS A 654 3.96 2.94 -2.60
N ILE A 655 3.01 2.60 -3.48
CA ILE A 655 1.65 3.18 -3.46
C ILE A 655 0.88 2.71 -2.23
N TYR A 656 1.03 1.46 -1.83
CA TYR A 656 0.40 0.91 -0.64
C TYR A 656 0.87 1.65 0.63
N LYS A 657 2.19 1.79 0.82
CA LYS A 657 2.76 2.56 1.94
C LYS A 657 2.34 4.03 1.95
N ALA A 658 2.37 4.67 0.78
CA ALA A 658 1.93 6.05 0.65
C ALA A 658 0.44 6.21 1.00
N SER A 659 -0.41 5.29 0.55
CA SER A 659 -1.85 5.31 0.86
C SER A 659 -2.14 5.06 2.34
N ALA A 660 -1.42 4.13 2.96
CA ALA A 660 -1.51 3.87 4.40
C ALA A 660 -1.13 5.11 5.22
N ALA A 661 0.03 5.71 4.95
CA ALA A 661 0.48 6.94 5.60
C ALA A 661 -0.52 8.09 5.37
N ALA A 662 -1.04 8.22 4.16
CA ALA A 662 -2.03 9.23 3.83
C ALA A 662 -3.34 9.06 4.60
N SER A 663 -3.79 7.82 4.79
CA SER A 663 -5.00 7.51 5.55
C SER A 663 -4.84 7.72 7.05
N VAL A 664 -3.67 7.40 7.61
CA VAL A 664 -3.38 7.55 9.05
C VAL A 664 -3.27 9.03 9.45
N HIS A 665 -2.54 9.83 8.67
CA HIS A 665 -2.30 11.25 8.99
C HIS A 665 -3.33 12.21 8.38
N GLY A 666 -4.37 11.70 7.73
CA GLY A 666 -5.43 12.53 7.14
C GLY A 666 -4.93 13.45 6.01
N SER A 667 -4.08 12.93 5.13
CA SER A 667 -3.51 13.68 4.01
C SER A 667 -4.59 14.20 3.04
N PHE A 668 -4.30 15.31 2.38
CA PHE A 668 -5.23 15.97 1.45
C PHE A 668 -5.49 15.14 0.19
N GLY A 669 -4.46 14.44 -0.30
CA GLY A 669 -4.62 13.41 -1.30
C GLY A 669 -3.34 12.82 -1.86
N MET A 670 -3.45 12.18 -3.02
CA MET A 670 -2.36 11.43 -3.63
C MET A 670 -2.17 11.81 -5.10
N ILE A 671 -0.90 11.92 -5.49
CA ILE A 671 -0.46 12.24 -6.84
C ILE A 671 0.47 11.12 -7.32
N VAL A 672 0.17 10.52 -8.45
CA VAL A 672 1.12 9.62 -9.14
C VAL A 672 1.82 10.38 -10.26
N ALA A 673 3.15 10.45 -10.16
CA ALA A 673 3.98 11.08 -11.16
C ALA A 673 4.47 10.08 -12.20
N ASP A 674 4.19 10.36 -13.47
CA ASP A 674 4.79 9.70 -14.62
C ASP A 674 5.94 10.55 -15.15
N TRP A 675 7.09 10.41 -14.51
CA TRP A 675 8.30 11.14 -14.89
C TRP A 675 8.87 10.65 -16.21
N GLN A 676 9.57 11.51 -16.92
CA GLN A 676 10.33 11.11 -18.09
C GLN A 676 11.82 11.38 -17.91
N VAL A 677 12.59 10.31 -17.76
CA VAL A 677 14.05 10.39 -17.82
C VAL A 677 14.45 10.61 -19.27
N ARG A 678 15.18 11.68 -19.53
CA ARG A 678 15.82 11.87 -20.84
C ARG A 678 17.12 11.07 -20.84
N PRO A 679 17.29 10.14 -21.78
CA PRO A 679 16.40 9.74 -22.88
C PRO A 679 15.36 8.66 -22.53
N HIS A 680 14.16 8.78 -23.08
CA HIS A 680 12.95 8.06 -22.63
C HIS A 680 12.58 6.91 -23.58
N HIS A 681 12.86 5.67 -23.17
CA HIS A 681 12.50 4.47 -23.92
C HIS A 681 11.18 3.77 -23.52
N PRO A 682 10.74 3.77 -22.24
CA PRO A 682 9.61 2.94 -21.86
C PRO A 682 8.35 3.40 -22.59
N ALA A 683 7.51 2.44 -22.95
CA ALA A 683 6.21 2.74 -23.53
C ALA A 683 5.22 3.17 -22.44
N PHE A 684 4.29 4.06 -22.79
CA PHE A 684 3.28 4.54 -21.84
C PHE A 684 2.39 3.40 -21.32
N CYS A 685 2.29 2.29 -22.05
CA CYS A 685 1.56 1.13 -21.58
C CYS A 685 2.07 0.60 -20.22
N PHE A 686 3.35 0.80 -19.88
CA PHE A 686 3.94 0.41 -18.59
C PHE A 686 3.71 1.43 -17.47
N SER A 687 3.15 2.59 -17.77
CA SER A 687 2.74 3.58 -16.75
C SER A 687 1.36 3.27 -16.15
N TRP A 688 0.53 2.51 -16.87
CA TRP A 688 -0.83 2.15 -16.43
C TRP A 688 -0.92 1.40 -15.10
N PRO A 689 -0.04 0.44 -14.78
CA PRO A 689 -0.04 -0.21 -13.47
C PRO A 689 -0.05 0.78 -12.30
N GLY A 690 0.92 1.71 -12.28
CA GLY A 690 1.01 2.70 -11.20
C GLY A 690 -0.15 3.70 -11.20
N ILE A 691 -0.64 4.11 -12.37
CA ILE A 691 -1.80 5.01 -12.48
C ILE A 691 -3.06 4.33 -11.92
N LEU A 692 -3.33 3.10 -12.34
CA LEU A 692 -4.52 2.34 -11.94
C LEU A 692 -4.51 2.09 -10.42
N LEU A 693 -3.38 1.67 -9.88
CA LEU A 693 -3.20 1.42 -8.45
C LEU A 693 -3.38 2.69 -7.63
N SER A 694 -2.69 3.78 -8.01
CA SER A 694 -2.75 5.04 -7.27
C SER A 694 -4.17 5.60 -7.24
N LEU A 695 -4.86 5.65 -8.38
CA LEU A 695 -6.23 6.19 -8.40
C LEU A 695 -7.20 5.36 -7.57
N GLY A 696 -7.06 4.03 -7.61
CA GLY A 696 -7.91 3.16 -6.80
C GLY A 696 -7.61 3.23 -5.31
N MET A 697 -6.34 3.25 -4.92
CA MET A 697 -5.92 3.39 -3.51
C MET A 697 -6.27 4.78 -2.93
N ALA A 698 -6.29 5.83 -3.75
CA ALA A 698 -6.73 7.16 -3.33
C ALA A 698 -8.25 7.21 -3.13
N TRP A 699 -9.01 6.38 -3.86
CA TRP A 699 -10.44 6.24 -3.67
C TRP A 699 -10.78 5.39 -2.44
N ASN A 700 -10.11 4.24 -2.26
CA ASN A 700 -10.28 3.34 -1.14
C ASN A 700 -8.93 2.77 -0.66
N SER A 701 -8.46 3.25 0.48
CA SER A 701 -7.19 2.83 1.08
C SER A 701 -7.26 1.51 1.88
N SER A 702 -8.44 0.92 2.05
CA SER A 702 -8.62 -0.32 2.82
C SER A 702 -8.29 -1.60 2.04
N VAL A 703 -7.95 -1.47 0.76
CA VAL A 703 -7.60 -2.60 -0.10
C VAL A 703 -6.27 -3.21 0.34
N HIS A 704 -6.23 -4.54 0.50
CA HIS A 704 -5.03 -5.28 0.91
C HIS A 704 -3.98 -5.37 -0.21
N GLU A 705 -2.69 -5.39 0.15
CA GLU A 705 -1.59 -5.46 -0.82
C GLU A 705 -1.64 -6.74 -1.68
N ASP A 706 -1.94 -7.90 -1.11
CA ASP A 706 -2.06 -9.18 -1.85
C ASP A 706 -3.12 -9.15 -2.95
N TYR A 707 -4.22 -8.42 -2.73
CA TYR A 707 -5.24 -8.25 -3.75
C TYR A 707 -4.67 -7.48 -4.95
N LEU A 708 -3.84 -6.46 -4.71
CA LEU A 708 -3.20 -5.69 -5.77
C LEU A 708 -2.26 -6.57 -6.59
N HIS A 709 -1.41 -7.38 -5.94
CA HIS A 709 -0.49 -8.27 -6.65
C HIS A 709 -1.19 -9.33 -7.51
N SER A 710 -2.32 -9.86 -7.02
CA SER A 710 -3.06 -10.94 -7.69
C SER A 710 -3.97 -10.43 -8.81
N ARG A 711 -4.66 -9.31 -8.61
CA ARG A 711 -5.71 -8.85 -9.54
C ARG A 711 -5.27 -7.76 -10.52
N LEU A 712 -4.11 -7.14 -10.33
CA LEU A 712 -3.62 -6.08 -11.23
C LEU A 712 -3.68 -6.44 -12.73
N PRO A 713 -3.23 -7.64 -13.18
CA PRO A 713 -3.35 -8.03 -14.59
C PRO A 713 -4.80 -8.00 -15.12
N GLU A 714 -5.74 -8.53 -14.34
CA GLU A 714 -7.16 -8.60 -14.70
C GLU A 714 -7.75 -7.18 -14.76
N LEU A 715 -7.44 -6.33 -13.77
CA LEU A 715 -7.89 -4.93 -13.75
C LEU A 715 -7.41 -4.14 -14.99
N LEU A 716 -6.16 -4.36 -15.40
CA LEU A 716 -5.62 -3.76 -16.63
C LEU A 716 -6.36 -4.26 -17.86
N ASN A 717 -6.65 -5.56 -17.95
CA ASN A 717 -7.39 -6.13 -19.08
C ASN A 717 -8.82 -5.61 -19.16
N TYR A 718 -9.54 -5.44 -18.05
CA TYR A 718 -10.91 -4.96 -18.08
C TYR A 718 -11.01 -3.46 -18.36
N TYR A 719 -10.16 -2.64 -17.72
CA TYR A 719 -10.36 -1.18 -17.73
C TYR A 719 -9.42 -0.41 -18.65
N VAL A 720 -8.25 -0.97 -18.96
CA VAL A 720 -7.25 -0.29 -19.82
C VAL A 720 -7.23 -0.90 -21.21
N TYR A 721 -6.98 -2.21 -21.31
CA TYR A 721 -6.74 -2.87 -22.60
C TYR A 721 -8.01 -3.45 -23.25
N GLN A 722 -9.06 -3.67 -22.46
CA GLN A 722 -10.29 -4.34 -22.90
C GLN A 722 -9.98 -5.64 -23.65
N ASP A 723 -9.08 -6.44 -23.10
CA ASP A 723 -8.58 -7.67 -23.72
C ASP A 723 -9.39 -8.88 -23.26
N SER A 724 -10.19 -9.43 -24.16
CA SER A 724 -11.05 -10.58 -23.90
C SER A 724 -10.25 -11.85 -23.57
N ALA A 725 -9.04 -11.98 -24.11
CA ALA A 725 -8.15 -13.11 -23.89
C ALA A 725 -7.38 -13.03 -22.57
N GLN A 726 -7.42 -11.87 -21.89
CA GLN A 726 -6.73 -11.60 -20.62
C GLN A 726 -5.18 -11.68 -20.69
N ILE A 727 -4.58 -11.43 -21.85
CA ILE A 727 -3.14 -11.63 -22.08
C ILE A 727 -2.34 -10.34 -21.97
N THR A 728 -2.88 -9.22 -22.46
CA THR A 728 -2.16 -7.95 -22.61
C THR A 728 -1.72 -7.39 -21.26
N GLY A 729 -2.63 -7.34 -20.29
CA GLY A 729 -2.36 -6.92 -18.91
C GLY A 729 -1.43 -7.89 -18.17
N TYR A 730 -1.58 -9.19 -18.40
CA TYR A 730 -0.66 -10.21 -17.86
C TYR A 730 0.76 -9.98 -18.37
N LEU A 731 0.95 -9.84 -19.68
CA LEU A 731 2.27 -9.60 -20.26
C LEU A 731 2.88 -8.27 -19.80
N ASN A 732 2.07 -7.22 -19.65
CA ASN A 732 2.53 -5.93 -19.14
C ASN A 732 3.16 -6.08 -17.75
N VAL A 733 2.46 -6.74 -16.82
CA VAL A 733 2.93 -6.95 -15.45
C VAL A 733 4.12 -7.91 -15.39
N GLU A 734 4.06 -9.03 -16.12
CA GLU A 734 5.11 -10.05 -16.10
C GLU A 734 6.43 -9.56 -16.73
N LEU A 735 6.38 -8.73 -17.77
CA LEU A 735 7.58 -8.11 -18.33
C LEU A 735 8.26 -7.18 -17.31
N GLY A 736 7.47 -6.38 -16.58
CA GLY A 736 8.00 -5.52 -15.52
C GLY A 736 8.56 -6.31 -14.34
N ARG A 737 7.88 -7.37 -13.90
CA ARG A 737 8.39 -8.30 -12.85
C ARG A 737 9.73 -8.92 -13.24
N LEU A 738 9.86 -9.35 -14.50
CA LEU A 738 11.09 -9.93 -15.02
C LEU A 738 12.24 -8.89 -15.02
N GLU A 739 11.98 -7.65 -15.43
CA GLU A 739 13.00 -6.61 -15.44
C GLU A 739 13.42 -6.20 -14.02
N ALA A 740 12.46 -6.08 -13.09
CA ALA A 740 12.73 -5.83 -11.68
C ALA A 740 13.60 -6.94 -11.06
N PHE A 741 13.28 -8.20 -11.34
CA PHE A 741 14.08 -9.35 -10.92
C PHE A 741 15.52 -9.29 -11.43
N LEU A 742 15.71 -8.94 -12.72
CA LEU A 742 17.04 -8.75 -13.29
C LEU A 742 17.82 -7.64 -12.58
N HIS A 743 17.16 -6.52 -12.27
CA HIS A 743 17.80 -5.43 -11.54
C HIS A 743 18.21 -5.86 -10.13
N GLN A 744 17.33 -6.52 -9.38
CA GLN A 744 17.62 -7.00 -8.03
C GLN A 744 18.76 -8.02 -8.00
N SER A 745 18.86 -8.90 -9.00
CA SER A 745 19.92 -9.91 -9.09
C SER A 745 21.33 -9.32 -9.11
N VAL A 746 21.50 -8.08 -9.58
CA VAL A 746 22.79 -7.39 -9.59
C VAL A 746 23.18 -6.85 -8.23
N PHE A 747 22.22 -6.47 -7.38
CA PHE A 747 22.48 -5.75 -6.13
C PHE A 747 22.37 -6.63 -4.85
N GLN A 748 22.32 -7.96 -4.97
CA GLN A 748 22.08 -8.90 -3.86
C GLN A 748 23.12 -8.87 -2.71
N ASN A 749 24.30 -8.25 -2.87
CA ASN A 749 25.42 -8.35 -1.91
C ASN A 749 25.61 -7.13 -0.97
N LEU A 750 24.61 -6.27 -0.80
CA LEU A 750 24.73 -5.08 0.04
C LEU A 750 23.97 -5.24 1.37
N GLN A 751 24.46 -6.14 2.23
CA GLN A 751 23.94 -6.34 3.60
C GLN A 751 24.63 -5.47 4.68
N ASP A 752 25.69 -4.71 4.36
CA ASP A 752 26.39 -3.84 5.33
C ASP A 752 26.43 -2.38 4.87
N SER A 753 25.26 -1.79 4.67
CA SER A 753 24.90 -0.44 5.10
C SER A 753 23.40 -0.26 4.82
N PRO A 754 22.66 0.56 5.56
CA PRO A 754 21.37 1.06 5.06
C PRO A 754 21.71 1.96 3.88
N PHE A 755 21.88 1.36 2.69
CA PHE A 755 22.43 2.05 1.53
C PHE A 755 21.50 3.17 1.14
N SER A 756 21.95 4.38 1.43
CA SER A 756 21.67 5.59 0.69
C SER A 756 21.87 5.32 -0.81
N VAL A 757 20.83 4.84 -1.49
CA VAL A 757 20.78 4.84 -2.95
C VAL A 757 20.37 6.25 -3.35
N SER A 758 21.36 7.14 -3.42
CA SER A 758 21.20 8.45 -4.03
C SER A 758 20.55 8.29 -5.42
N SER A 759 19.38 8.91 -5.58
CA SER A 759 18.62 9.14 -6.82
C SER A 759 18.39 7.91 -7.72
N CYS A 760 17.14 7.41 -7.74
CA CYS A 760 16.46 6.85 -8.91
C CYS A 760 17.39 6.29 -10.02
N LYS A 761 18.05 5.15 -9.78
CA LYS A 761 18.90 4.52 -10.79
C LYS A 761 18.03 3.79 -11.82
N SER A 762 18.30 4.02 -13.09
CA SER A 762 17.70 3.26 -14.19
C SER A 762 17.89 1.75 -14.01
N SER A 763 16.99 0.93 -14.55
CA SER A 763 17.10 -0.53 -14.57
C SER A 763 18.40 -0.96 -15.27
N VAL A 764 18.91 -2.14 -14.94
CA VAL A 764 20.17 -2.62 -15.55
C VAL A 764 20.01 -2.83 -17.06
N MET A 765 18.85 -3.33 -17.48
CA MET A 765 18.55 -3.53 -18.90
C MET A 765 18.45 -2.21 -19.67
N HIS A 766 17.89 -1.16 -19.06
CA HIS A 766 17.88 0.18 -19.64
C HIS A 766 19.29 0.78 -19.68
N GLN A 767 20.09 0.64 -18.61
CA GLN A 767 21.48 1.09 -18.60
C GLN A 767 22.32 0.44 -19.70
N LEU A 768 22.11 -0.85 -19.99
CA LEU A 768 22.76 -1.55 -21.11
C LEU A 768 22.42 -0.96 -22.48
N LEU A 769 21.25 -0.34 -22.64
CA LEU A 769 20.86 0.34 -23.87
C LEU A 769 21.49 1.74 -23.96
N VAL A 770 21.61 2.44 -22.82
CA VAL A 770 22.11 3.82 -22.75
C VAL A 770 23.63 3.89 -22.78
N ASP A 771 24.29 3.14 -21.91
CA ASP A 771 25.74 3.09 -21.79
C ASP A 771 26.21 1.73 -21.26
N ALA A 772 26.32 0.74 -22.14
CA ALA A 772 26.63 -0.62 -21.73
C ALA A 772 28.01 -0.79 -21.06
N ASP A 773 28.96 0.11 -21.33
CA ASP A 773 30.34 0.02 -20.83
C ASP A 773 30.43 0.34 -19.33
N SER A 774 29.49 1.10 -18.77
CA SER A 774 29.48 1.48 -17.34
C SER A 774 28.68 0.52 -16.45
N VAL A 775 28.07 -0.52 -17.03
CA VAL A 775 27.24 -1.47 -16.31
C VAL A 775 28.10 -2.52 -15.59
N VAL A 776 27.80 -2.75 -14.31
CA VAL A 776 28.40 -3.81 -13.50
C VAL A 776 27.72 -5.15 -13.81
N LEU A 777 28.52 -6.16 -14.17
CA LEU A 777 28.01 -7.46 -14.65
C LEU A 777 28.34 -8.64 -13.71
N ASP A 778 28.97 -8.37 -12.57
CA ASP A 778 29.60 -9.36 -11.68
C ASP A 778 28.68 -10.51 -11.25
N ASN A 779 27.38 -10.24 -11.08
CA ASN A 779 26.39 -11.20 -10.59
C ASN A 779 25.55 -11.87 -11.70
N PHE A 780 25.76 -11.53 -12.98
CA PHE A 780 25.04 -12.18 -14.08
C PHE A 780 25.71 -13.48 -14.51
N THR A 781 24.96 -14.58 -14.47
CA THR A 781 25.40 -15.86 -15.02
C THR A 781 24.82 -16.09 -16.42
N PHE A 782 25.57 -16.85 -17.23
CA PHE A 782 25.11 -17.25 -18.56
C PHE A 782 23.79 -18.04 -18.51
N GLU A 783 23.63 -18.89 -17.50
CA GLU A 783 22.43 -19.70 -17.27
C GLU A 783 21.20 -18.85 -17.00
N LEU A 784 21.32 -17.86 -16.10
CA LEU A 784 20.27 -16.91 -15.78
C LEU A 784 19.79 -16.16 -17.03
N LEU A 785 20.72 -15.58 -17.80
CA LEU A 785 20.38 -14.88 -19.04
C LEU A 785 19.74 -15.80 -20.09
N GLN A 786 20.17 -17.06 -20.18
CA GLN A 786 19.56 -18.02 -21.10
C GLN A 786 18.16 -18.46 -20.65
N GLN A 787 17.88 -18.55 -19.35
CA GLN A 787 16.53 -18.76 -18.84
C GLN A 787 15.64 -17.57 -19.20
N VAL A 788 16.09 -16.34 -18.89
CA VAL A 788 15.37 -15.09 -19.18
C VAL A 788 15.05 -14.96 -20.67
N ILE A 789 16.02 -15.17 -21.56
CA ILE A 789 15.79 -15.13 -23.02
C ILE A 789 14.71 -16.14 -23.46
N ARG A 790 14.67 -17.33 -22.86
CA ARG A 790 13.63 -18.33 -23.16
C ARG A 790 12.25 -17.87 -22.70
N HIS A 791 12.15 -17.27 -21.52
CA HIS A 791 10.90 -16.71 -21.00
C HIS A 791 10.39 -15.54 -21.83
N VAL A 792 11.26 -14.58 -22.20
CA VAL A 792 10.87 -13.44 -23.04
C VAL A 792 10.39 -13.90 -24.43
N ARG A 793 11.00 -14.94 -25.00
CA ARG A 793 10.50 -15.56 -26.24
C ARG A 793 9.14 -16.24 -26.08
N LYS A 794 8.84 -16.81 -24.90
CA LYS A 794 7.51 -17.35 -24.60
C LYS A 794 6.47 -16.22 -24.56
N PHE A 795 6.79 -15.08 -23.95
CA PHE A 795 5.92 -13.89 -23.97
C PHE A 795 5.63 -13.41 -25.38
N GLU A 796 6.62 -13.45 -26.28
CA GLU A 796 6.41 -13.12 -27.70
C GLU A 796 5.39 -14.04 -28.39
N LEU A 797 5.33 -15.32 -28.02
CA LEU A 797 4.36 -16.28 -28.56
C LEU A 797 2.97 -16.05 -27.97
N GLU A 798 2.88 -15.78 -26.66
CA GLU A 798 1.61 -15.49 -25.99
C GLU A 798 0.99 -14.18 -26.50
N LEU A 799 1.80 -13.15 -26.79
CA LEU A 799 1.32 -11.87 -27.33
C LEU A 799 0.54 -12.04 -28.65
N ARG A 800 0.79 -13.09 -29.42
CA ARG A 800 0.05 -13.38 -30.67
C ARG A 800 -1.39 -13.84 -30.43
N LYS A 801 -1.71 -14.28 -29.22
CA LYS A 801 -3.04 -14.72 -28.82
C LYS A 801 -3.85 -13.60 -28.15
N ALA A 802 -3.23 -12.46 -27.85
CA ALA A 802 -3.90 -11.33 -27.23
C ALA A 802 -4.96 -10.74 -28.17
N ASP A 803 -6.10 -10.32 -27.61
CA ASP A 803 -7.21 -9.72 -28.35
C ASP A 803 -7.65 -8.39 -27.69
N PRO A 804 -6.76 -7.38 -27.64
CA PRO A 804 -7.09 -6.08 -27.06
C PRO A 804 -8.10 -5.32 -27.92
N ALA A 805 -9.16 -4.81 -27.30
CA ALA A 805 -10.20 -3.99 -27.96
C ALA A 805 -10.07 -2.48 -27.64
N CYS A 806 -9.05 -2.05 -26.91
CA CYS A 806 -8.85 -0.65 -26.56
C CYS A 806 -8.56 0.26 -27.77
N PHE A 807 -8.66 1.59 -27.56
CA PHE A 807 -8.28 2.57 -28.58
C PHE A 807 -6.85 2.35 -29.08
N GLN A 808 -6.68 2.29 -30.40
CA GLN A 808 -5.41 1.98 -31.06
C GLN A 808 -4.74 0.70 -30.52
N HIS A 809 -5.52 -0.34 -30.24
CA HIS A 809 -5.05 -1.64 -29.74
C HIS A 809 -3.83 -2.21 -30.49
N GLY A 810 -3.78 -2.06 -31.83
CA GLY A 810 -2.63 -2.48 -32.63
C GLY A 810 -1.31 -1.79 -32.24
N ALA A 811 -1.36 -0.51 -31.86
CA ALA A 811 -0.19 0.22 -31.37
C ALA A 811 0.24 -0.27 -29.99
N VAL A 812 -0.69 -0.63 -29.10
CA VAL A 812 -0.38 -1.23 -27.79
C VAL A 812 0.35 -2.56 -27.95
N THR A 813 -0.13 -3.43 -28.84
CA THR A 813 0.54 -4.70 -29.15
C THR A 813 1.95 -4.46 -29.67
N LEU A 814 2.15 -3.44 -30.51
CA LEU A 814 3.48 -3.06 -31.00
C LEU A 814 4.38 -2.47 -29.91
N GLU A 815 3.84 -1.73 -28.94
CA GLU A 815 4.58 -1.24 -27.78
C GLU A 815 5.11 -2.40 -26.91
N LEU A 816 4.27 -3.40 -26.62
CA LEU A 816 4.69 -4.60 -25.89
C LEU A 816 5.71 -5.42 -26.68
N LYS A 817 5.49 -5.56 -27.99
CA LYS A 817 6.44 -6.22 -28.91
C LYS A 817 7.81 -5.53 -28.88
N LEU A 818 7.84 -4.21 -28.93
CA LEU A 818 9.06 -3.42 -28.89
C LEU A 818 9.81 -3.60 -27.57
N ALA A 819 9.09 -3.63 -26.43
CA ALA A 819 9.70 -3.90 -25.13
C ALA A 819 10.34 -5.30 -25.06
N ILE A 820 9.65 -6.31 -25.59
CA ILE A 820 10.18 -7.68 -25.74
C ILE A 820 11.46 -7.67 -26.59
N ASP A 821 11.45 -7.00 -27.74
CA ASP A 821 12.61 -6.92 -28.64
C ASP A 821 13.80 -6.17 -28.00
N LEU A 822 13.55 -5.08 -27.26
CA LEU A 822 14.56 -4.32 -26.51
C LEU A 822 15.16 -5.13 -25.37
N LEU A 823 14.34 -5.84 -24.59
CA LEU A 823 14.82 -6.73 -23.52
C LEU A 823 15.65 -7.89 -24.09
N LEU A 824 15.21 -8.51 -25.19
CA LEU A 824 15.98 -9.55 -25.88
C LEU A 824 17.31 -9.01 -26.41
N PHE A 825 17.32 -7.79 -26.95
CA PHE A 825 18.54 -7.14 -27.40
C PHE A 825 19.51 -6.90 -26.24
N ALA A 826 19.05 -6.27 -25.15
CA ALA A 826 19.86 -6.02 -23.96
C ALA A 826 20.42 -7.31 -23.34
N CYS A 827 19.61 -8.37 -23.24
CA CYS A 827 20.04 -9.67 -22.75
C CYS A 827 21.11 -10.31 -23.65
N ARG A 828 21.00 -10.18 -24.98
CA ARG A 828 21.99 -10.70 -25.93
C ARG A 828 23.31 -9.93 -25.85
N LEU A 829 23.24 -8.61 -25.76
CA LEU A 829 24.41 -7.76 -25.57
C LEU A 829 25.14 -8.12 -24.27
N CYS A 830 24.40 -8.20 -23.16
CA CYS A 830 24.92 -8.62 -21.86
C CYS A 830 25.60 -10.00 -21.91
N LYS A 831 24.90 -10.99 -22.51
CA LYS A 831 25.42 -12.35 -22.67
C LYS A 831 26.75 -12.38 -23.45
N LEU A 832 26.87 -11.57 -24.50
CA LEU A 832 28.08 -11.48 -25.30
C LEU A 832 29.24 -10.83 -24.53
N MET A 833 28.96 -9.78 -23.75
CA MET A 833 29.97 -9.13 -22.90
C MET A 833 30.49 -10.09 -21.83
N ILE A 834 29.61 -10.84 -21.18
CA ILE A 834 30.01 -11.85 -20.19
C ILE A 834 30.85 -12.97 -20.81
N ALA A 835 30.46 -13.46 -21.99
CA ALA A 835 31.20 -14.52 -22.68
C ALA A 835 32.63 -14.12 -23.04
N ASN A 836 32.87 -12.85 -23.38
CA ASN A 836 34.20 -12.33 -23.72
C ASN A 836 34.98 -11.80 -22.50
N GLY A 837 34.30 -11.47 -21.41
CA GLY A 837 34.90 -11.05 -20.14
C GLY A 837 35.27 -12.21 -19.21
N ALA A 838 34.90 -13.44 -19.55
CA ALA A 838 35.22 -14.64 -18.78
C ALA A 838 36.62 -15.18 -19.11
N ASN A 839 37.42 -15.51 -18.09
CA ASN A 839 38.78 -16.03 -18.27
C ASN A 839 38.75 -17.47 -18.86
N PRO A 840 39.31 -17.73 -20.06
CA PRO A 840 39.20 -19.02 -20.73
C PRO A 840 39.93 -20.18 -20.02
N ALA A 841 40.80 -19.91 -19.04
CA ALA A 841 41.58 -20.92 -18.32
C ALA A 841 40.98 -21.35 -16.96
N GLY A 842 39.86 -20.77 -16.52
CA GLY A 842 39.37 -20.90 -15.14
C GLY A 842 38.11 -21.74 -14.96
N ASN A 843 38.19 -23.05 -15.15
CA ASN A 843 37.23 -23.97 -14.52
C ASN A 843 37.62 -24.15 -13.05
N THR A 844 37.31 -23.19 -12.17
CA THR A 844 37.15 -23.30 -10.71
C THR A 844 37.26 -21.92 -10.04
N CYS A 845 36.28 -21.57 -9.20
CA CYS A 845 36.34 -20.51 -8.16
C CYS A 845 36.42 -19.03 -8.60
N GLY A 846 35.26 -18.37 -8.66
CA GLY A 846 35.06 -17.07 -8.01
C GLY A 846 35.78 -15.82 -8.54
N LEU A 847 36.22 -15.78 -9.81
CA LEU A 847 36.70 -14.53 -10.41
C LEU A 847 35.53 -13.75 -11.04
N ALA A 848 35.44 -12.46 -10.70
CA ALA A 848 34.43 -11.53 -11.21
C ALA A 848 34.49 -11.42 -12.74
N VAL A 849 33.33 -11.47 -13.40
CA VAL A 849 33.21 -11.19 -14.84
C VAL A 849 33.57 -9.72 -15.05
N ILE A 850 34.64 -9.45 -15.78
CA ILE A 850 35.05 -8.07 -16.08
C ILE A 850 34.23 -7.61 -17.29
N ASN A 851 33.55 -6.47 -17.18
CA ASN A 851 32.95 -5.82 -18.34
C ASN A 851 34.08 -5.35 -19.28
N VAL A 852 34.31 -6.10 -20.35
CA VAL A 852 35.33 -5.81 -21.37
C VAL A 852 34.93 -4.62 -22.26
N GLY A 853 33.69 -4.15 -22.20
CA GLY A 853 33.19 -3.05 -23.03
C GLY A 853 32.85 -3.47 -24.46
N ILE A 854 31.97 -2.69 -25.11
CA ILE A 854 31.41 -2.98 -26.44
C ILE A 854 32.50 -2.99 -27.53
N SER A 855 33.48 -2.09 -27.43
CA SER A 855 34.55 -1.94 -28.43
C SER A 855 35.45 -3.16 -28.53
N ASN A 856 35.58 -3.93 -27.44
CA ASN A 856 36.45 -5.11 -27.35
C ASN A 856 35.75 -6.42 -27.76
N LEU A 857 34.51 -6.35 -28.23
CA LEU A 857 33.78 -7.51 -28.75
C LEU A 857 34.33 -7.97 -30.11
N PRO A 858 34.24 -9.27 -30.45
CA PRO A 858 34.66 -9.78 -31.75
C PRO A 858 33.98 -9.05 -32.93
N PRO A 859 34.70 -8.73 -34.02
CA PRO A 859 34.14 -7.97 -35.15
C PRO A 859 32.84 -8.55 -35.72
N ILE A 860 32.74 -9.87 -35.86
CA ILE A 860 31.53 -10.56 -36.36
C ILE A 860 30.34 -10.36 -35.40
N ALA A 861 30.60 -10.39 -34.09
CA ALA A 861 29.55 -10.20 -33.10
C ALA A 861 29.09 -8.73 -33.02
N ARG A 862 30.02 -7.78 -33.20
CA ARG A 862 29.70 -6.35 -33.29
C ARG A 862 28.78 -6.04 -34.48
N THR A 863 29.08 -6.59 -35.67
CA THR A 863 28.26 -6.35 -36.86
C THR A 863 26.87 -6.99 -36.77
N ASP A 864 26.75 -8.19 -36.19
CA ASP A 864 25.44 -8.83 -35.94
C ASP A 864 24.56 -8.02 -34.99
N ILE A 865 25.13 -7.58 -33.86
CA ILE A 865 24.42 -6.72 -32.89
C ILE A 865 24.04 -5.39 -33.53
N ALA A 866 24.91 -4.76 -34.31
CA ALA A 866 24.62 -3.50 -35.00
C ALA A 866 23.44 -3.64 -35.98
N ASN A 867 23.36 -4.73 -36.74
CA ASN A 867 22.23 -4.99 -37.63
C ASN A 867 20.91 -5.16 -36.86
N LYS A 868 20.94 -5.87 -35.73
CA LYS A 868 19.74 -6.00 -34.87
C LYS A 868 19.34 -4.67 -34.25
N LEU A 869 20.31 -3.84 -33.83
CA LEU A 869 20.05 -2.50 -33.30
C LEU A 869 19.39 -1.59 -34.33
N LEU A 870 19.84 -1.60 -35.59
CA LEU A 870 19.20 -0.86 -36.69
C LEU A 870 17.74 -1.26 -36.86
N SER A 871 17.47 -2.58 -36.88
CA SER A 871 16.10 -3.09 -36.98
C SER A 871 15.23 -2.65 -35.80
N VAL A 872 15.75 -2.66 -34.57
CA VAL A 872 15.00 -2.24 -33.38
C VAL A 872 14.81 -0.73 -33.35
N SER A 873 15.78 0.06 -33.83
CA SER A 873 15.71 1.52 -33.94
C SER A 873 14.59 1.97 -34.89
N GLU A 874 14.48 1.33 -36.06
CA GLU A 874 13.37 1.62 -36.99
C GLU A 874 12.00 1.23 -36.43
N GLN A 875 11.92 0.09 -35.73
CA GLN A 875 10.70 -0.31 -35.04
C GLN A 875 10.34 0.69 -33.94
N PHE A 876 11.31 1.12 -33.12
CA PHE A 876 11.11 2.12 -32.08
C PHE A 876 10.55 3.42 -32.67
N ARG A 877 11.10 3.89 -33.79
CA ARG A 877 10.61 5.07 -34.50
C ARG A 877 9.17 4.91 -34.96
N ALA A 878 8.84 3.79 -35.59
CA ALA A 878 7.48 3.52 -36.09
C ALA A 878 6.46 3.44 -34.94
N VAL A 879 6.79 2.74 -33.85
CA VAL A 879 5.93 2.61 -32.68
C VAL A 879 5.74 3.94 -31.97
N TRP A 880 6.80 4.74 -31.82
CA TRP A 880 6.70 6.06 -31.22
C TRP A 880 5.67 6.93 -31.95
N LEU A 881 5.80 7.05 -33.27
CA LEU A 881 4.96 7.90 -34.13
C LEU A 881 3.52 7.42 -34.25
N SER A 882 3.23 6.18 -33.84
CA SER A 882 1.86 5.64 -33.89
C SER A 882 0.90 6.32 -32.91
N ARG A 883 1.41 6.82 -31.77
CA ARG A 883 0.60 7.41 -30.69
C ARG A 883 1.14 8.73 -30.14
N ASN A 884 2.37 9.09 -30.50
CA ASN A 884 3.09 10.24 -29.95
C ASN A 884 3.52 11.20 -31.05
N GLN A 885 3.70 12.47 -30.67
CA GLN A 885 4.29 13.51 -31.50
C GLN A 885 5.79 13.24 -31.75
N ASN A 886 6.36 13.90 -32.76
CA ASN A 886 7.77 13.78 -33.12
C ASN A 886 8.75 14.32 -32.05
N SER A 887 8.26 15.08 -31.07
CA SER A 887 9.08 15.64 -30.00
C SER A 887 9.74 14.54 -29.17
N GLY A 888 11.01 14.69 -28.80
CA GLY A 888 11.72 13.72 -27.95
C GLY A 888 12.19 12.45 -28.65
N LEU A 889 11.68 12.16 -29.85
CA LEU A 889 12.07 11.00 -30.65
C LEU A 889 13.56 11.03 -31.02
N GLN A 890 14.03 12.16 -31.56
CA GLN A 890 15.44 12.36 -31.93
C GLN A 890 16.38 12.16 -30.73
N ALA A 891 16.03 12.69 -29.56
CA ALA A 891 16.82 12.55 -28.34
C ALA A 891 16.86 11.10 -27.82
N SER A 892 15.83 10.30 -28.09
CA SER A 892 15.80 8.88 -27.72
C SER A 892 16.58 8.03 -28.75
N LEU A 893 16.46 8.34 -30.04
CA LEU A 893 17.20 7.67 -31.12
C LEU A 893 18.70 7.96 -31.10
N SER A 894 19.12 9.12 -30.58
CA SER A 894 20.54 9.49 -30.51
C SER A 894 21.37 8.51 -29.68
N ILE A 895 20.77 7.81 -28.71
CA ILE A 895 21.46 6.73 -28.00
C ILE A 895 21.72 5.54 -28.90
N PHE A 896 20.70 5.09 -29.64
CA PHE A 896 20.88 3.95 -30.53
C PHE A 896 21.96 4.28 -31.55
N ASN A 897 22.04 5.54 -32.00
CA ASN A 897 23.13 6.02 -32.84
C ASN A 897 24.48 6.03 -32.11
N SER A 898 24.54 6.46 -30.86
CA SER A 898 25.77 6.43 -30.04
C SER A 898 26.27 4.99 -29.82
N LEU A 899 25.37 4.06 -29.49
CA LEU A 899 25.68 2.65 -29.30
C LEU A 899 26.10 2.00 -30.63
N LEU A 900 25.47 2.39 -31.75
CA LEU A 900 25.86 1.95 -33.10
C LEU A 900 27.26 2.43 -33.47
N ALA A 901 27.60 3.70 -33.18
CA ALA A 901 28.93 4.24 -33.42
C ALA A 901 30.02 3.53 -32.59
N LYS A 902 29.69 3.06 -31.38
CA LYS A 902 30.59 2.22 -30.57
C LYS A 902 30.79 0.81 -31.16
N LEU A 903 29.74 0.24 -31.78
CA LEU A 903 29.79 -1.09 -32.39
C LEU A 903 30.55 -1.11 -33.72
N ILE A 904 30.43 -0.04 -34.53
CA ILE A 904 31.08 0.11 -35.83
C ILE A 904 31.97 1.37 -35.80
N PRO A 905 33.20 1.28 -35.27
CA PRO A 905 34.12 2.42 -35.27
C PRO A 905 34.57 2.77 -36.69
N GLU A 906 34.59 4.06 -37.03
CA GLU A 906 34.91 4.59 -38.37
C GLU A 906 36.33 4.24 -38.90
N ASN A 907 37.20 3.65 -38.08
CA ASN A 907 38.64 3.47 -38.35
C ASN A 907 39.10 2.01 -38.60
N ASP A 908 38.21 1.03 -38.74
CA ASP A 908 38.64 -0.33 -39.12
C ASP A 908 39.01 -0.34 -40.62
N GLU A 909 40.24 0.08 -40.94
CA GLU A 909 40.86 -0.01 -42.29
C GLU A 909 40.96 -1.47 -42.82
N SER A 910 40.58 -2.47 -42.02
CA SER A 910 40.47 -3.87 -42.46
C SER A 910 39.16 -4.19 -43.20
N LEU A 911 38.22 -3.24 -43.32
CA LEU A 911 36.97 -3.40 -44.08
C LEU A 911 37.01 -2.79 -45.49
N TYR A 912 38.17 -2.31 -45.96
CA TYR A 912 38.33 -1.78 -47.32
C TYR A 912 38.13 -2.83 -48.44
N ASP A 913 38.00 -4.12 -48.10
CA ASP A 913 37.78 -5.22 -49.06
C ASP A 913 36.33 -5.75 -49.14
N ILE A 914 35.36 -5.16 -48.40
CA ILE A 914 33.95 -5.56 -48.52
C ILE A 914 33.14 -4.44 -49.18
N ASP A 915 32.84 -4.66 -50.46
CA ASP A 915 31.94 -3.94 -51.36
C ASP A 915 31.32 -2.62 -50.85
N ARG A 916 31.92 -1.51 -51.26
CA ARG A 916 31.35 -0.14 -51.20
C ARG A 916 29.99 0.04 -51.91
N ASN A 917 29.51 -0.99 -52.60
CA ASN A 917 28.23 -0.97 -53.32
C ASN A 917 27.07 -1.60 -52.52
N SER A 918 27.26 -1.98 -51.25
CA SER A 918 26.11 -2.43 -50.45
C SER A 918 25.21 -1.22 -50.13
N PRO A 919 23.91 -1.25 -50.50
CA PRO A 919 22.98 -0.15 -50.22
C PRO A 919 22.77 0.06 -48.70
N LEU A 920 23.15 -0.92 -47.88
CA LEU A 920 23.09 -0.87 -46.42
C LEU A 920 24.18 0.02 -45.82
N LEU A 921 25.44 -0.10 -46.26
CA LEU A 921 26.52 0.77 -45.79
C LEU A 921 26.30 2.22 -46.24
N GLN A 922 25.79 2.44 -47.45
CA GLN A 922 25.42 3.79 -47.91
C GLN A 922 24.29 4.40 -47.08
N ASN A 923 23.28 3.63 -46.65
CA ASN A 923 22.23 4.11 -45.76
C ASN A 923 22.74 4.40 -44.33
N ILE A 924 23.71 3.62 -43.83
CA ILE A 924 24.35 3.83 -42.53
C ILE A 924 25.19 5.11 -42.57
N TYR A 925 26.04 5.28 -43.59
CA TYR A 925 26.84 6.49 -43.74
C TYR A 925 25.99 7.72 -44.04
N SER A 926 24.92 7.62 -44.84
CA SER A 926 24.01 8.75 -45.08
C SER A 926 23.17 9.13 -43.86
N SER A 927 22.82 8.17 -42.99
CA SER A 927 22.15 8.44 -41.72
C SER A 927 23.09 9.07 -40.69
N ILE A 928 24.38 8.71 -40.71
CA ILE A 928 25.43 9.30 -39.87
C ILE A 928 25.83 10.69 -40.39
N GLU A 929 25.95 10.89 -41.71
CA GLU A 929 26.25 12.17 -42.34
C GLU A 929 25.07 13.16 -42.22
N GLY A 930 23.84 12.70 -42.42
CA GLY A 930 22.63 13.50 -42.18
C GLY A 930 22.46 13.93 -40.71
N ALA A 931 23.06 13.20 -39.77
CA ALA A 931 23.12 13.55 -38.36
C ALA A 931 24.34 14.45 -38.00
N ARG A 932 25.32 14.61 -38.91
CA ARG A 932 26.46 15.52 -38.76
C ARG A 932 26.22 16.90 -39.41
N GLU A 933 25.37 16.98 -40.43
CA GLU A 933 25.07 18.23 -41.16
C GLU A 933 23.94 19.08 -40.56
N VAL A 934 23.24 18.59 -39.52
CA VAL A 934 22.16 19.27 -38.78
C VAL A 934 22.55 19.40 -37.32
#